data_AF-A0A0N0T2B2-F1
#
_entry.id   AF-A0A0N0T2B2-F1
#
_cell.length_a   1.000
_cell.length_b   1.000
_cell.length_c   1.000
_cell.angle_alpha   90.00
_cell.angle_beta   90.00
_cell.angle_gamma   90.00
#
_symmetry.space_group_name_H-M   'P 1'
#
loop_
_entity.id
_entity.type
_entity.pdbx_description
1 polymer ?
#
loop_
_entity_poly.entity_id
_entity_poly.type
_entity_poly.pdbx_seq_one_letter_code
_entity_poly.pdbx_strand_id
1 'polypeptide(L)'
;MELGIALDLSEPGVSTGTWDELARLAEERGLALVVLTASDGRESVTEGGGAAASGEPSGEGAAAEQLATAGLDPWTAATWLAGRTSSIGIGVPLPDLRAESSHDAVTPYPMVVAKAGESFDLLAPGRLLTDAAAWVHAPRGASAEELSVLAGQGRPVVVPVDSEQEVRRLADLVSGAPRVVRPQRSLAVRARRRPGIDYESVPESLAGLAVEPGDPGYRGVASNYLRAGSPGLVLRPGTPDEVADALGYARRHTHLPLGIRSAGHGVSGRSTNKGGLVVDLRRMNGIEVLDPARRLVRIGPGATWKQVSAALHPHGWAIGSGDYGGVGVGGLATAGGIGLLGRAHGLTIDHLRAVELVLADGSQVRASADEHPELFWAFRGAGANFGVGTAFEFEADRIGQVGHAELTFVTTDIEKSLADYGRIASEAPRDTTVFLVTGRPRQGQWTVQLFGVVDNPDPEVIVERLTPFAQIGLLAQQQVVVTPYMGVMGSAADVGPEGHQGFGQPVSRSAFLPRLTPEFARDAADLLRSGRVYFFELRAMGGAIADVPSGEMAFPHRASAFQVTAMGANDGSINQVWDPLRHHFDGLYLSFETDPRPERLHDAFPPAVLERLREIKRHYDPNNLFRDNFNIDPHPDARTAPSGAVKS
;
A
#
# COMPACT_ATOMS: atom_id res chain seq x y z
N MET A 1 -5.68 -23.93 16.17
CA MET A 1 -5.14 -23.68 17.51
C MET A 1 -3.94 -22.78 17.32
N GLU A 2 -3.85 -21.64 17.99
CA GLU A 2 -2.58 -20.91 18.10
C GLU A 2 -1.73 -21.66 19.13
N LEU A 3 -0.96 -22.64 18.66
CA LEU A 3 0.13 -23.21 19.45
C LEU A 3 1.31 -22.22 19.33
N GLY A 4 1.38 -21.28 20.27
CA GLY A 4 2.58 -20.47 20.46
C GLY A 4 3.64 -21.35 21.11
N ILE A 5 4.55 -21.91 20.32
CA ILE A 5 5.65 -22.73 20.82
C ILE A 5 6.84 -21.84 21.13
N ALA A 6 7.00 -21.61 22.42
CA ALA A 6 8.04 -20.84 23.06
C ALA A 6 9.24 -21.75 23.41
N LEU A 7 10.47 -21.38 23.01
CA LEU A 7 11.68 -22.22 23.09
C LEU A 7 12.55 -21.86 24.31
N ASP A 8 12.60 -22.69 25.36
CA ASP A 8 13.47 -22.44 26.52
C ASP A 8 14.96 -22.64 26.15
N LEU A 9 15.74 -21.55 26.24
CA LEU A 9 17.17 -21.50 25.90
C LEU A 9 18.10 -21.42 27.14
N SER A 10 17.60 -21.70 28.33
CA SER A 10 18.34 -21.50 29.60
C SER A 10 19.23 -22.68 30.03
N GLU A 11 19.32 -23.74 29.22
CA GLU A 11 19.96 -24.99 29.64
C GLU A 11 21.49 -25.03 29.40
N PRO A 12 22.27 -25.52 30.38
CA PRO A 12 23.72 -25.62 30.27
C PRO A 12 24.11 -26.67 29.21
N GLY A 13 24.62 -26.22 28.05
CA GLY A 13 25.23 -27.11 27.05
C GLY A 13 25.07 -26.69 25.57
N VAL A 14 24.23 -25.71 25.26
CA VAL A 14 24.03 -25.23 23.89
C VAL A 14 24.91 -24.00 23.62
N SER A 15 25.71 -24.05 22.55
CA SER A 15 26.62 -22.95 22.21
C SER A 15 25.86 -21.73 21.68
N THR A 16 26.40 -20.53 21.87
CA THR A 16 25.74 -19.28 21.44
C THR A 16 25.43 -19.23 19.95
N GLY A 17 26.27 -19.83 19.10
CA GLY A 17 26.04 -19.89 17.65
C GLY A 17 24.88 -20.81 17.24
N THR A 18 24.52 -21.78 18.08
CA THR A 18 23.39 -22.70 17.84
C THR A 18 22.05 -22.02 18.16
N TRP A 19 22.05 -20.99 19.03
CA TRP A 19 20.83 -20.23 19.37
C TRP A 19 20.30 -19.42 18.21
N ASP A 20 21.18 -18.66 17.54
CA ASP A 20 20.78 -17.81 16.42
C ASP A 20 20.24 -18.64 15.24
N GLU A 21 20.80 -19.84 15.03
CA GLU A 21 20.37 -20.75 13.96
C GLU A 21 18.98 -21.35 14.24
N LEU A 22 18.72 -21.78 15.49
CA LEU A 22 17.42 -22.30 15.90
C LEU A 22 16.35 -21.20 15.94
N ALA A 23 16.70 -20.00 16.40
CA ALA A 23 15.78 -18.87 16.44
C ALA A 23 15.38 -18.42 15.03
N ARG A 24 16.34 -18.33 14.12
CA ARG A 24 16.08 -18.02 12.71
C ARG A 24 15.19 -19.09 12.06
N LEU A 25 15.48 -20.37 12.30
CA LEU A 25 14.67 -21.47 11.76
C LEU A 25 13.23 -21.45 12.29
N ALA A 26 13.03 -21.13 13.57
CA ALA A 26 11.70 -21.00 14.17
C ALA A 26 10.92 -19.82 13.59
N GLU A 27 11.58 -18.67 13.37
CA GLU A 27 10.99 -17.48 12.75
C GLU A 27 10.63 -17.73 11.27
N GLU A 28 11.53 -18.35 10.50
CA GLU A 28 11.28 -18.77 9.11
C GLU A 28 10.07 -19.70 8.99
N ARG A 29 9.76 -20.46 10.05
CA ARG A 29 8.64 -21.41 10.11
C ARG A 29 7.40 -20.88 10.84
N GLY A 30 7.39 -19.61 11.23
CA GLY A 30 6.21 -18.94 11.82
C GLY A 30 5.89 -19.35 13.26
N LEU A 31 6.87 -19.86 14.01
CA LEU A 31 6.75 -20.14 15.44
C LEU A 31 7.09 -18.89 16.28
N ALA A 32 6.41 -18.68 17.41
CA ALA A 32 6.65 -17.54 18.30
C ALA A 32 7.72 -17.87 19.37
N LEU A 33 8.86 -17.18 19.34
CA LEU A 33 9.99 -17.47 20.22
C LEU A 33 9.83 -16.85 21.62
N VAL A 34 10.38 -17.50 22.66
CA VAL A 34 10.40 -17.01 24.07
C VAL A 34 11.74 -17.37 24.69
N VAL A 35 12.52 -16.40 25.14
CA VAL A 35 13.80 -16.65 25.83
C VAL A 35 13.60 -16.57 27.35
N LEU A 36 13.94 -17.62 28.09
CA LEU A 36 13.96 -17.62 29.56
C LEU A 36 15.41 -17.40 30.03
N THR A 37 15.66 -16.47 30.95
CA THR A 37 17.00 -16.23 31.52
C THR A 37 16.99 -16.60 33.00
N ALA A 38 17.88 -17.52 33.41
CA ALA A 38 18.16 -17.79 34.83
C ALA A 38 19.43 -17.05 35.25
N SER A 39 19.41 -16.32 36.38
CA SER A 39 20.61 -15.72 36.96
C SER A 39 21.27 -16.67 37.96
N ASP A 40 22.47 -17.15 37.62
CA ASP A 40 23.35 -17.92 38.50
C ASP A 40 23.86 -17.06 39.67
N GLY A 41 23.49 -17.42 40.89
CA GLY A 41 24.00 -16.83 42.12
C GLY A 41 25.38 -17.38 42.50
N ARG A 42 26.45 -16.61 42.24
CA ARG A 42 27.78 -16.80 42.84
C ARG A 42 28.45 -15.46 43.15
N GLU A 43 28.52 -15.10 44.43
CA GLU A 43 29.77 -15.02 45.23
C GLU A 43 29.61 -14.21 46.53
N SER A 44 30.13 -14.82 47.61
CA SER A 44 30.66 -14.32 48.90
C SER A 44 30.54 -12.83 49.29
N VAL A 45 30.24 -12.58 50.58
CA VAL A 45 31.12 -11.89 51.56
C VAL A 45 30.56 -12.00 52.99
N THR A 46 31.50 -11.96 53.94
CA THR A 46 31.58 -12.23 55.38
C THR A 46 30.80 -11.35 56.37
N GLU A 47 30.42 -11.99 57.49
CA GLU A 47 30.33 -11.57 58.92
C GLU A 47 30.07 -10.10 59.35
N GLY A 48 29.13 -9.92 60.31
CA GLY A 48 29.26 -8.88 61.34
C GLY A 48 27.99 -8.33 62.03
N GLY A 49 27.37 -9.11 62.92
CA GLY A 49 26.74 -8.75 64.22
C GLY A 49 25.81 -7.53 64.45
N GLY A 50 24.64 -7.77 65.08
CA GLY A 50 24.18 -6.93 66.21
C GLY A 50 22.70 -6.46 66.29
N ALA A 51 21.85 -7.27 66.94
CA ALA A 51 20.75 -6.92 67.87
C ALA A 51 19.52 -6.03 67.50
N ALA A 52 18.37 -6.71 67.37
CA ALA A 52 17.04 -6.51 67.97
C ALA A 52 16.38 -5.11 68.10
N ALA A 53 15.21 -4.95 67.46
CA ALA A 53 13.98 -4.42 68.08
C ALA A 53 12.71 -4.75 67.24
N SER A 54 11.63 -5.03 67.96
CA SER A 54 10.28 -5.44 67.57
C SER A 54 9.46 -4.38 66.84
N GLY A 55 8.73 -4.78 65.79
CA GLY A 55 7.61 -4.05 65.19
C GLY A 55 6.93 -4.89 64.11
N GLU A 56 5.61 -5.09 64.23
CA GLU A 56 4.76 -5.86 63.31
C GLU A 56 4.88 -5.36 61.85
N PRO A 57 4.92 -6.24 60.82
CA PRO A 57 4.88 -5.77 59.44
C PRO A 57 3.43 -5.65 58.96
N SER A 58 3.06 -4.43 58.62
CA SER A 58 1.93 -4.12 57.75
C SER A 58 2.12 -4.76 56.37
N GLY A 59 1.07 -5.47 55.92
CA GLY A 59 0.64 -5.96 54.60
C GLY A 59 1.48 -5.93 53.29
N GLU A 60 2.64 -5.28 53.20
CA GLU A 60 3.42 -5.16 51.95
C GLU A 60 4.74 -5.96 51.95
N GLY A 61 5.22 -6.41 53.11
CA GLY A 61 6.48 -7.17 53.23
C GLY A 61 6.42 -8.63 52.76
N ALA A 62 5.24 -9.26 52.78
CA ALA A 62 5.10 -10.69 52.49
C ALA A 62 5.25 -11.04 50.99
N ALA A 63 4.96 -10.10 50.09
CA ALA A 63 5.13 -10.29 48.65
C ALA A 63 6.59 -10.14 48.21
N ALA A 64 7.35 -9.26 48.87
CA ALA A 64 8.77 -9.05 48.58
C ALA A 64 9.64 -10.22 49.06
N GLU A 65 9.31 -10.86 50.19
CA GLU A 65 10.02 -12.04 50.70
C GLU A 65 9.76 -13.32 49.87
N GLN A 66 8.58 -13.44 49.25
CA GLN A 66 8.27 -14.55 48.33
C GLN A 66 8.99 -14.41 46.98
N LEU A 67 9.30 -13.19 46.54
CA LEU A 67 10.06 -12.95 45.30
C LEU A 67 11.57 -13.14 45.49
N ALA A 68 12.10 -12.82 46.68
CA ALA A 68 13.52 -13.02 46.99
C ALA A 68 13.93 -14.50 47.09
N THR A 69 13.01 -15.40 47.44
CA THR A 69 13.27 -16.86 47.47
C THR A 69 13.31 -17.49 46.07
N ALA A 70 12.92 -16.76 45.02
CA ALA A 70 12.98 -17.20 43.62
C ALA A 70 14.24 -16.71 42.87
N GLY A 71 15.13 -15.95 43.51
CA GLY A 71 16.44 -15.59 42.95
C GLY A 71 16.42 -14.57 41.79
N LEU A 72 15.38 -13.76 41.65
CA LEU A 72 15.27 -12.77 40.56
C LEU A 72 15.27 -11.33 41.09
N ASP A 73 16.14 -10.49 40.52
CA ASP A 73 16.19 -9.04 40.74
C ASP A 73 14.99 -8.33 40.09
N PRO A 74 14.32 -7.38 40.75
CA PRO A 74 13.18 -6.64 40.18
C PRO A 74 13.50 -5.78 38.95
N TRP A 75 14.78 -5.56 38.61
CA TRP A 75 15.19 -4.79 37.43
C TRP A 75 15.53 -5.62 36.18
N THR A 76 15.55 -6.96 36.26
CA THR A 76 15.96 -7.79 35.12
C THR A 76 15.11 -9.05 34.95
N ALA A 77 13.98 -8.92 34.23
CA ALA A 77 13.27 -10.06 33.62
C ALA A 77 12.48 -9.60 32.39
N ALA A 78 13.13 -9.60 31.22
CA ALA A 78 12.48 -9.31 29.95
C ALA A 78 12.40 -10.61 29.12
N THR A 79 11.19 -11.16 29.02
CA THR A 79 10.90 -12.30 28.13
C THR A 79 10.39 -11.76 26.79
N TRP A 80 11.14 -11.96 25.71
CA TRP A 80 10.79 -11.49 24.36
C TRP A 80 9.85 -12.51 23.68
N LEU A 81 8.65 -12.09 23.29
CA LEU A 81 7.77 -12.83 22.37
C LEU A 81 7.91 -12.22 20.97
N ALA A 82 8.77 -12.82 20.12
CA ALA A 82 8.93 -12.38 18.74
C ALA A 82 7.72 -12.80 17.90
N GLY A 83 6.69 -11.95 17.86
CA GLY A 83 5.64 -11.98 16.86
C GLY A 83 5.81 -10.81 15.91
N ARG A 84 6.51 -11.04 14.79
CA ARG A 84 6.78 -10.10 13.68
C ARG A 84 7.06 -8.65 14.10
N THR A 85 8.33 -8.33 14.30
CA THR A 85 8.84 -6.95 14.20
C THR A 85 10.07 -6.93 13.31
N SER A 86 9.85 -6.76 12.00
CA SER A 86 10.84 -6.13 11.15
C SER A 86 10.84 -4.62 11.44
N SER A 87 11.59 -4.21 12.46
CA SER A 87 12.39 -2.96 12.51
C SER A 87 12.78 -2.59 13.95
N ILE A 88 14.08 -2.40 14.19
CA ILE A 88 14.58 -1.42 15.17
C ILE A 88 15.76 -0.70 14.53
N GLY A 89 15.66 0.63 14.44
CA GLY A 89 16.72 1.53 13.98
C GLY A 89 17.65 1.97 15.12
N ILE A 90 18.91 2.14 14.74
CA ILE A 90 20.11 2.49 15.52
C ILE A 90 20.05 3.93 16.07
N GLY A 91 20.78 4.15 17.18
CA GLY A 91 20.82 5.41 17.93
C GLY A 91 21.43 6.63 17.23
N VAL A 92 21.18 7.80 17.83
CA VAL A 92 21.95 9.03 17.64
C VAL A 92 22.00 9.79 18.97
N PRO A 93 23.17 10.28 19.42
CA PRO A 93 23.28 11.22 20.53
C PRO A 93 23.03 12.65 20.01
N LEU A 94 22.31 13.49 20.74
CA LEU A 94 22.33 14.94 20.48
C LEU A 94 22.34 15.78 21.78
N PRO A 95 22.96 16.99 21.73
CA PRO A 95 23.45 17.71 22.91
C PRO A 95 22.53 18.84 23.41
N ASP A 96 22.77 19.14 24.69
CA ASP A 96 22.45 20.27 25.58
C ASP A 96 21.55 21.42 25.07
N LEU A 97 20.33 21.52 25.64
CA LEU A 97 19.59 22.78 25.75
C LEU A 97 19.15 22.97 27.22
N ARG A 98 19.88 23.87 27.88
CA ARG A 98 19.72 24.29 29.28
C ARG A 98 18.39 25.02 29.52
N ALA A 99 17.64 24.57 30.52
CA ALA A 99 17.07 25.40 31.60
C ALA A 99 16.51 24.52 32.74
N GLU A 100 17.04 24.78 33.94
CA GLU A 100 16.82 24.28 35.31
C GLU A 100 15.40 23.80 35.70
N SER A 101 15.15 22.94 36.69
CA SER A 101 15.88 21.90 37.43
C SER A 101 14.85 21.25 38.38
N SER A 102 14.74 19.93 38.40
CA SER A 102 14.27 19.16 39.57
C SER A 102 15.21 17.97 39.70
N HIS A 103 16.14 18.07 40.65
CA HIS A 103 17.18 17.09 40.90
C HIS A 103 16.62 15.89 41.68
N ASP A 104 16.13 14.89 40.97
CA ASP A 104 16.08 13.52 41.51
C ASP A 104 16.19 12.51 40.35
N ALA A 105 17.30 11.77 40.32
CA ALA A 105 17.61 10.83 39.23
C ALA A 105 16.97 9.45 39.43
N VAL A 106 16.25 9.24 40.54
CA VAL A 106 15.66 7.94 40.91
C VAL A 106 14.13 7.93 40.76
N THR A 107 13.50 9.10 40.62
CA THR A 107 12.04 9.23 40.52
C THR A 107 11.64 9.68 39.11
N PRO A 108 11.20 8.77 38.22
CA PRO A 108 10.73 9.15 36.90
C PRO A 108 9.42 9.95 37.00
N TYR A 109 9.28 10.98 36.16
CA TYR A 109 8.05 11.78 36.09
C TYR A 109 6.84 10.86 35.84
N PRO A 110 5.77 10.90 36.66
CA PRO A 110 4.61 10.02 36.52
C PRO A 110 3.98 10.09 35.12
N MET A 111 4.06 11.25 34.48
CA MET A 111 3.60 11.44 33.10
C MET A 111 4.47 10.71 32.08
N VAL A 112 5.79 10.61 32.28
CA VAL A 112 6.70 9.90 31.36
C VAL A 112 6.51 8.39 31.50
N VAL A 113 6.28 7.89 32.72
CA VAL A 113 5.94 6.48 32.98
C VAL A 113 4.57 6.13 32.40
N ALA A 114 3.57 6.99 32.58
CA ALA A 114 2.24 6.81 31.99
C ALA A 114 2.29 6.81 30.45
N LYS A 115 3.06 7.73 29.85
CA LYS A 115 3.20 7.82 28.40
C LYS A 115 4.06 6.70 27.81
N ALA A 116 5.05 6.20 28.57
CA ALA A 116 5.81 5.01 28.21
C ALA A 116 4.91 3.77 28.27
N GLY A 117 4.07 3.62 29.29
CA GLY A 117 3.04 2.57 29.37
C GLY A 117 2.06 2.61 28.20
N GLU A 118 1.52 3.79 27.88
CA GLU A 118 0.64 3.98 26.71
C GLU A 118 1.36 3.71 25.38
N SER A 119 2.65 4.05 25.28
CA SER A 119 3.45 3.79 24.08
C SER A 119 3.85 2.32 23.95
N PHE A 120 4.05 1.59 25.05
CA PHE A 120 4.28 0.15 25.05
C PHE A 120 3.03 -0.63 24.66
N ASP A 121 1.84 -0.20 25.10
CA ASP A 121 0.55 -0.76 24.67
C ASP A 121 0.23 -0.47 23.19
N LEU A 122 0.78 0.61 22.63
CA LEU A 122 0.61 1.01 21.23
C LEU A 122 1.62 0.37 20.25
N LEU A 123 2.75 -0.17 20.74
CA LEU A 123 3.88 -0.59 19.90
C LEU A 123 4.18 -2.10 19.88
N ALA A 124 3.40 -2.98 20.52
CA ALA A 124 3.64 -4.42 20.44
C ALA A 124 2.34 -5.23 20.25
N PRO A 125 2.29 -6.16 19.27
CA PRO A 125 1.43 -7.34 19.37
C PRO A 125 2.06 -8.43 20.27
N GLY A 126 3.21 -8.17 20.91
CA GLY A 126 3.83 -9.07 21.88
C GLY A 126 3.39 -8.75 23.31
N ARG A 127 2.79 -9.72 24.01
CA ARG A 127 2.55 -9.62 25.46
C ARG A 127 3.85 -9.93 26.21
N LEU A 128 4.26 -9.06 27.11
CA LEU A 128 5.30 -9.38 28.10
C LEU A 128 4.70 -10.40 29.10
N LEU A 129 5.24 -11.61 29.18
CA LEU A 129 4.82 -12.63 30.14
C LEU A 129 5.75 -12.57 31.37
N THR A 130 5.32 -11.86 32.41
CA THR A 130 6.08 -11.69 33.66
C THR A 130 5.63 -12.63 34.78
N ASP A 131 4.57 -13.42 34.56
CA ASP A 131 3.98 -14.31 35.56
C ASP A 131 4.14 -15.78 35.12
N ALA A 132 4.78 -16.60 35.95
CA ALA A 132 4.90 -18.05 35.75
C ALA A 132 3.53 -18.77 35.76
N ALA A 133 2.49 -18.17 36.34
CA ALA A 133 1.12 -18.65 36.26
C ALA A 133 0.43 -18.34 34.91
N ALA A 134 1.06 -17.55 34.03
CA ALA A 134 0.47 -17.18 32.75
C ALA A 134 0.66 -18.23 31.64
N TRP A 135 1.53 -19.23 31.81
CA TRP A 135 1.88 -20.23 30.79
C TRP A 135 2.19 -21.61 31.38
N VAL A 136 2.18 -22.67 30.58
CA VAL A 136 2.43 -24.05 31.03
C VAL A 136 3.65 -24.63 30.33
N HIS A 137 4.60 -25.16 31.11
CA HIS A 137 5.79 -25.82 30.58
C HIS A 137 5.47 -27.27 30.17
N ALA A 138 5.76 -27.64 28.93
CA ALA A 138 5.60 -29.00 28.44
C ALA A 138 6.84 -29.87 28.76
N PRO A 139 6.67 -31.17 29.00
CA PRO A 139 7.81 -32.08 29.12
C PRO A 139 8.57 -32.20 27.78
N ARG A 140 9.88 -32.46 27.85
CA ARG A 140 10.72 -32.65 26.64
C ARG A 140 10.18 -33.79 25.78
N GLY A 141 10.16 -33.56 24.46
CA GLY A 141 9.72 -34.55 23.49
C GLY A 141 8.22 -34.85 23.50
N ALA A 142 7.40 -34.04 24.20
CA ALA A 142 5.95 -34.20 24.29
C ALA A 142 5.32 -34.53 22.92
N SER A 143 4.35 -35.44 22.95
CA SER A 143 3.55 -35.81 21.78
C SER A 143 2.54 -34.71 21.45
N ALA A 144 2.00 -34.76 20.22
CA ALA A 144 0.96 -33.83 19.77
C ALA A 144 -0.29 -33.84 20.68
N GLU A 145 -0.64 -35.02 21.20
CA GLU A 145 -1.79 -35.22 22.07
C GLU A 145 -1.58 -34.58 23.45
N GLU A 146 -0.38 -34.72 24.03
CA GLU A 146 -0.01 -34.08 25.29
C GLU A 146 0.02 -32.55 25.17
N LEU A 147 0.62 -32.02 24.10
CA LEU A 147 0.64 -30.58 23.83
C LEU A 147 -0.78 -30.02 23.64
N SER A 148 -1.66 -30.77 22.99
CA SER A 148 -3.07 -30.39 22.82
C SER A 148 -3.84 -30.38 24.15
N VAL A 149 -3.55 -31.31 25.07
CA VAL A 149 -4.17 -31.35 26.40
C VAL A 149 -3.71 -30.16 27.25
N LEU A 150 -2.41 -29.82 27.20
CA LEU A 150 -1.86 -28.65 27.90
C LEU A 150 -2.43 -27.33 27.34
N ALA A 151 -2.54 -27.20 26.03
CA ALA A 151 -3.10 -26.01 25.38
C ALA A 151 -4.62 -25.84 25.63
N GLY A 152 -5.35 -26.95 25.80
CA GLY A 152 -6.79 -26.95 26.11
C GLY A 152 -7.17 -26.26 27.43
N GLN A 153 -6.18 -25.93 28.27
CA GLN A 153 -6.36 -25.21 29.53
C GLN A 153 -6.42 -23.68 29.34
N GLY A 154 -6.34 -23.19 28.09
CA GLY A 154 -6.46 -21.76 27.76
C GLY A 154 -5.21 -20.93 28.09
N ARG A 155 -4.08 -21.58 28.36
CA ARG A 155 -2.77 -20.95 28.63
C ARG A 155 -1.79 -21.28 27.50
N PRO A 156 -0.87 -20.36 27.13
CA PRO A 156 0.26 -20.65 26.25
C PRO A 156 1.09 -21.83 26.76
N VAL A 157 1.55 -22.70 25.86
CA VAL A 157 2.37 -23.88 26.17
C VAL A 157 3.80 -23.64 25.68
N VAL A 158 4.76 -23.69 26.59
CA VAL A 158 6.19 -23.50 26.29
C VAL A 158 6.84 -24.88 26.16
N VAL A 159 7.58 -25.11 25.07
CA VAL A 159 8.19 -26.42 24.75
C VAL A 159 9.70 -26.26 24.66
N PRO A 160 10.48 -26.95 25.49
CA PRO A 160 11.94 -26.91 25.40
C PRO A 160 12.42 -27.56 24.09
N VAL A 161 13.39 -26.94 23.42
CA VAL A 161 14.06 -27.50 22.23
C VAL A 161 15.57 -27.41 22.35
N ASP A 162 16.27 -28.39 21.79
CA ASP A 162 17.73 -28.49 21.83
C ASP A 162 18.35 -28.83 20.45
N SER A 163 17.51 -28.94 19.40
CA SER A 163 17.95 -29.34 18.06
C SER A 163 17.05 -28.81 16.95
N GLU A 164 17.61 -28.63 15.75
CA GLU A 164 16.84 -28.26 14.56
C GLU A 164 15.76 -29.29 14.21
N GLN A 165 16.02 -30.56 14.49
CA GLN A 165 15.09 -31.64 14.21
C GLN A 165 13.82 -31.49 15.04
N GLU A 166 13.94 -31.06 16.30
CA GLU A 166 12.80 -30.82 17.17
C GLU A 166 12.04 -29.54 16.76
N VAL A 167 12.77 -28.48 16.35
CA VAL A 167 12.14 -27.26 15.78
C VAL A 167 11.35 -27.59 14.52
N ARG A 168 11.88 -28.42 13.61
CA ARG A 168 11.16 -28.87 12.41
C ARG A 168 9.95 -29.74 12.76
N ARG A 169 10.08 -30.68 13.70
CA ARG A 169 8.97 -31.51 14.18
C ARG A 169 7.83 -30.65 14.75
N LEU A 170 8.16 -29.66 15.57
CA LEU A 170 7.19 -28.75 16.19
C LEU A 170 6.60 -27.78 15.16
N ALA A 171 7.41 -27.30 14.22
CA ALA A 171 6.95 -26.54 13.07
C ALA A 171 5.98 -27.37 12.23
N ASP A 172 6.24 -28.63 11.94
CA ASP A 172 5.34 -29.52 11.19
C ASP A 172 4.04 -29.83 11.96
N LEU A 173 4.08 -29.81 13.30
CA LEU A 173 2.90 -29.95 14.16
C LEU A 173 2.02 -28.68 14.17
N VAL A 174 2.63 -27.49 14.16
CA VAL A 174 1.92 -26.19 14.09
C VAL A 174 1.51 -25.84 12.65
N SER A 175 2.34 -26.21 11.69
CA SER A 175 2.12 -26.15 10.24
C SER A 175 1.27 -27.31 9.74
N GLY A 176 0.92 -28.25 10.63
CA GLY A 176 -0.17 -29.19 10.39
C GLY A 176 -1.35 -28.34 9.97
N ALA A 177 -1.62 -28.36 8.66
CA ALA A 177 -2.29 -27.28 7.94
C ALA A 177 -3.39 -26.69 8.81
N PRO A 178 -3.50 -25.35 8.98
CA PRO A 178 -4.70 -24.80 9.57
C PRO A 178 -5.83 -25.42 8.76
N ARG A 179 -6.56 -26.35 9.38
CA ARG A 179 -7.66 -27.02 8.72
C ARG A 179 -8.56 -25.84 8.39
N VAL A 180 -8.62 -25.43 7.12
CA VAL A 180 -9.29 -24.19 6.78
C VAL A 180 -10.75 -24.52 7.00
N VAL A 181 -11.22 -24.21 8.20
CA VAL A 181 -12.58 -24.53 8.61
C VAL A 181 -13.43 -23.61 7.77
N ARG A 182 -14.01 -24.16 6.70
CA ARG A 182 -15.02 -23.50 5.90
C ARG A 182 -16.02 -22.88 6.89
N PRO A 183 -16.13 -21.55 6.95
CA PRO A 183 -16.97 -20.91 7.95
C PRO A 183 -18.40 -21.40 7.77
N GLN A 184 -19.02 -21.90 8.84
CA GLN A 184 -20.45 -22.21 8.80
C GLN A 184 -21.22 -20.89 8.71
N ARG A 185 -21.61 -20.52 7.48
CA ARG A 185 -22.37 -19.29 7.23
C ARG A 185 -23.78 -19.43 7.77
N SER A 186 -24.23 -18.41 8.50
CA SER A 186 -25.60 -18.35 9.03
C SER A 186 -26.63 -18.38 7.89
N LEU A 187 -27.87 -18.78 8.20
CA LEU A 187 -28.97 -18.73 7.24
C LEU A 187 -29.16 -17.33 6.65
N ALA A 188 -28.93 -16.27 7.45
CA ALA A 188 -29.03 -14.89 7.00
C ALA A 188 -27.98 -14.51 5.94
N VAL A 189 -26.74 -14.99 6.08
CA VAL A 189 -25.69 -14.80 5.06
C VAL A 189 -26.02 -15.61 3.80
N ARG A 190 -26.37 -16.89 3.98
CA ARG A 190 -26.73 -17.77 2.86
C ARG A 190 -27.92 -17.25 2.05
N ALA A 191 -28.90 -16.61 2.70
CA ALA A 191 -30.05 -16.00 2.03
C ALA A 191 -29.69 -14.79 1.14
N ARG A 192 -28.48 -14.22 1.29
CA ARG A 192 -27.98 -13.08 0.49
C ARG A 192 -27.04 -13.50 -0.64
N ARG A 193 -26.75 -14.79 -0.78
CA ARG A 193 -25.95 -15.36 -1.87
C ARG A 193 -26.57 -15.03 -3.23
N ARG A 194 -25.71 -14.81 -4.23
CA ARG A 194 -26.12 -14.46 -5.59
C ARG A 194 -26.24 -15.71 -6.47
N PRO A 195 -27.29 -15.80 -7.31
CA PRO A 195 -27.37 -16.85 -8.32
C PRO A 195 -26.14 -16.80 -9.25
N GLY A 196 -25.69 -17.97 -9.70
CA GLY A 196 -24.56 -18.09 -10.63
C GLY A 196 -23.17 -18.05 -9.98
N ILE A 197 -23.06 -17.91 -8.64
CA ILE A 197 -21.82 -18.14 -7.88
C ILE A 197 -21.91 -19.49 -7.17
N ASP A 198 -20.95 -20.37 -7.41
CA ASP A 198 -20.82 -21.62 -6.68
C ASP A 198 -20.02 -21.40 -5.38
N TYR A 199 -20.71 -20.97 -4.32
CA TYR A 199 -20.11 -20.75 -3.01
C TYR A 199 -19.57 -22.03 -2.36
N GLU A 200 -20.04 -23.20 -2.79
CA GLU A 200 -19.60 -24.48 -2.22
C GLU A 200 -18.28 -24.97 -2.80
N SER A 201 -17.87 -24.49 -3.98
CA SER A 201 -16.57 -24.80 -4.58
C SER A 201 -15.48 -23.74 -4.42
N VAL A 202 -15.66 -22.77 -3.51
CA VAL A 202 -14.56 -21.89 -3.09
C VAL A 202 -13.38 -22.76 -2.63
N PRO A 203 -12.16 -22.56 -3.17
CA PRO A 203 -10.98 -23.36 -2.83
C PRO A 203 -10.73 -23.39 -1.32
N GLU A 204 -10.22 -24.51 -0.81
CA GLU A 204 -9.98 -24.69 0.62
C GLU A 204 -9.03 -23.61 1.17
N SER A 205 -7.96 -23.29 0.43
CA SER A 205 -7.03 -22.19 0.73
C SER A 205 -7.69 -20.83 0.94
N LEU A 206 -8.84 -20.59 0.29
CA LEU A 206 -9.56 -19.32 0.32
C LEU A 206 -10.84 -19.35 1.17
N ALA A 207 -11.28 -20.52 1.64
CA ALA A 207 -12.60 -20.66 2.27
C ALA A 207 -12.75 -19.78 3.53
N GLY A 208 -11.69 -19.68 4.34
CA GLY A 208 -11.64 -18.79 5.51
C GLY A 208 -11.42 -17.30 5.16
N LEU A 209 -10.93 -17.03 3.95
CA LEU A 209 -10.58 -15.68 3.48
C LEU A 209 -11.69 -15.04 2.63
N ALA A 210 -12.64 -15.85 2.17
CA ALA A 210 -13.82 -15.44 1.44
C ALA A 210 -14.79 -14.60 2.29
N VAL A 211 -15.32 -13.54 1.70
CA VAL A 211 -16.33 -12.66 2.30
C VAL A 211 -17.58 -12.66 1.43
N GLU A 212 -18.68 -13.11 2.01
CA GLU A 212 -20.00 -13.19 1.37
C GLU A 212 -20.88 -11.99 1.75
N PRO A 213 -21.88 -11.64 0.91
CA PRO A 213 -22.91 -10.67 1.27
C PRO A 213 -23.57 -10.99 2.61
N GLY A 214 -23.47 -10.06 3.56
CA GLY A 214 -24.03 -10.21 4.91
C GLY A 214 -23.04 -10.68 5.97
N ASP A 215 -21.82 -11.11 5.59
CA ASP A 215 -20.75 -11.28 6.57
C ASP A 215 -20.42 -9.94 7.26
N PRO A 216 -19.99 -9.93 8.53
CA PRO A 216 -19.65 -8.71 9.26
C PRO A 216 -18.64 -7.81 8.52
N GLY A 217 -17.64 -8.39 7.88
CA GLY A 217 -16.60 -7.67 7.13
C GLY A 217 -16.98 -7.25 5.70
N TYR A 218 -18.20 -7.56 5.23
CA TYR A 218 -18.60 -7.32 3.84
C TYR A 218 -18.55 -5.83 3.45
N ARG A 219 -18.93 -4.93 4.36
CA ARG A 219 -18.90 -3.48 4.11
C ARG A 219 -17.49 -2.98 3.77
N GLY A 220 -16.46 -3.53 4.40
CA GLY A 220 -15.06 -3.13 4.19
C GLY A 220 -14.44 -3.59 2.87
N VAL A 221 -15.15 -4.43 2.11
CA VAL A 221 -14.68 -4.97 0.82
C VAL A 221 -15.64 -4.68 -0.34
N ALA A 222 -16.84 -4.16 -0.07
CA ALA A 222 -17.87 -3.96 -1.07
C ALA A 222 -17.59 -2.75 -1.99
N SER A 223 -17.25 -1.61 -1.41
CA SER A 223 -17.09 -0.35 -2.15
C SER A 223 -15.63 -0.01 -2.38
N ASN A 224 -15.38 0.79 -3.41
CA ASN A 224 -14.07 1.38 -3.69
C ASN A 224 -14.04 2.85 -3.20
N TYR A 225 -12.93 3.56 -3.42
CA TYR A 225 -12.73 4.91 -2.88
C TYR A 225 -13.85 5.89 -3.26
N LEU A 226 -14.34 5.85 -4.51
CA LEU A 226 -15.31 6.81 -5.03
C LEU A 226 -16.68 6.21 -5.31
N ARG A 227 -16.78 4.89 -5.49
CA ARG A 227 -17.95 4.19 -6.01
C ARG A 227 -18.43 3.07 -5.10
N ALA A 228 -19.75 3.00 -4.96
CA ALA A 228 -20.40 1.92 -4.25
C ALA A 228 -20.36 0.63 -5.09
N GLY A 229 -20.09 -0.50 -4.42
CA GLY A 229 -20.13 -1.82 -5.02
C GLY A 229 -20.99 -2.79 -4.22
N SER A 230 -21.35 -3.91 -4.86
CA SER A 230 -22.08 -4.99 -4.23
C SER A 230 -21.63 -6.36 -4.78
N PRO A 231 -20.34 -6.69 -4.67
CA PRO A 231 -19.80 -7.94 -5.19
C PRO A 231 -20.53 -9.15 -4.59
N GLY A 232 -20.73 -10.19 -5.38
CA GLY A 232 -21.37 -11.43 -4.94
C GLY A 232 -20.46 -12.29 -4.06
N LEU A 233 -19.14 -12.16 -4.23
CA LEU A 233 -18.13 -12.82 -3.42
C LEU A 233 -16.80 -12.04 -3.50
N VAL A 234 -16.13 -11.86 -2.36
CA VAL A 234 -14.77 -11.31 -2.32
C VAL A 234 -13.80 -12.38 -1.79
N LEU A 235 -12.77 -12.67 -2.57
CA LEU A 235 -11.67 -13.57 -2.21
C LEU A 235 -10.46 -12.71 -1.81
N ARG A 236 -9.85 -12.99 -0.66
CA ARG A 236 -8.77 -12.17 -0.09
C ARG A 236 -7.47 -12.96 0.03
N PRO A 237 -6.81 -13.31 -1.09
CA PRO A 237 -5.56 -14.03 -1.04
C PRO A 237 -4.47 -13.21 -0.34
N GLY A 238 -3.59 -13.90 0.38
CA GLY A 238 -2.37 -13.40 0.99
C GLY A 238 -1.09 -13.96 0.36
N THR A 239 -1.20 -14.93 -0.55
CA THR A 239 -0.05 -15.56 -1.24
C THR A 239 -0.30 -15.68 -2.76
N PRO A 240 0.76 -15.83 -3.58
CA PRO A 240 0.62 -16.11 -5.01
C PRO A 240 -0.19 -17.38 -5.32
N ASP A 241 -0.04 -18.44 -4.53
CA ASP A 241 -0.80 -19.69 -4.71
C ASP A 241 -2.30 -19.47 -4.47
N GLU A 242 -2.66 -18.72 -3.43
CA GLU A 242 -4.06 -18.35 -3.18
C GLU A 242 -4.63 -17.45 -4.28
N VAL A 243 -3.81 -16.60 -4.92
CA VAL A 243 -4.22 -15.85 -6.13
C VAL A 243 -4.47 -16.80 -7.30
N ALA A 244 -3.61 -17.79 -7.52
CA ALA A 244 -3.80 -18.80 -8.57
C ALA A 244 -5.10 -19.59 -8.36
N ASP A 245 -5.38 -19.99 -7.12
CA ASP A 245 -6.65 -20.63 -6.74
C ASP A 245 -7.86 -19.72 -6.99
N ALA A 246 -7.75 -18.42 -6.68
CA ALA A 246 -8.81 -17.45 -6.92
C ALA A 246 -9.10 -17.27 -8.42
N LEU A 247 -8.05 -17.23 -9.26
CA LEU A 247 -8.20 -17.14 -10.72
C LEU A 247 -8.73 -18.44 -11.32
N GLY A 248 -8.29 -19.60 -10.82
CA GLY A 248 -8.85 -20.90 -11.17
C GLY A 248 -10.34 -21.01 -10.83
N TYR A 249 -10.76 -20.42 -9.70
CA TYR A 249 -12.17 -20.28 -9.34
C TYR A 249 -12.92 -19.32 -10.28
N ALA A 250 -12.35 -18.15 -10.58
CA ALA A 250 -12.95 -17.16 -11.47
C ALA A 250 -13.13 -17.68 -12.91
N ARG A 251 -12.20 -18.50 -13.41
CA ARG A 251 -12.31 -19.17 -14.72
C ARG A 251 -13.52 -20.09 -14.86
N ARG A 252 -14.04 -20.64 -13.76
CA ARG A 252 -15.29 -21.44 -13.76
C ARG A 252 -16.55 -20.56 -13.76
N HIS A 253 -16.38 -19.26 -13.59
CA HIS A 253 -17.43 -18.27 -13.43
C HIS A 253 -17.27 -17.09 -14.40
N THR A 254 -16.82 -17.35 -15.62
CA THR A 254 -16.54 -16.31 -16.63
C THR A 254 -17.77 -15.51 -17.05
N HIS A 255 -18.98 -15.99 -16.75
CA HIS A 255 -20.23 -15.23 -16.91
C HIS A 255 -20.41 -14.11 -15.87
N LEU A 256 -19.56 -14.04 -14.84
CA LEU A 256 -19.57 -13.00 -13.81
C LEU A 256 -18.44 -11.98 -14.05
N PRO A 257 -18.64 -10.70 -13.65
CA PRO A 257 -17.56 -9.73 -13.69
C PRO A 257 -16.49 -10.05 -12.62
N LEU A 258 -15.23 -9.83 -12.96
CA LEU A 258 -14.06 -10.07 -12.11
C LEU A 258 -13.29 -8.77 -11.82
N GLY A 259 -13.39 -8.25 -10.61
CA GLY A 259 -12.60 -7.11 -10.17
C GLY A 259 -11.28 -7.54 -9.53
N ILE A 260 -10.16 -6.96 -9.93
CA ILE A 260 -8.87 -7.07 -9.23
C ILE A 260 -8.66 -5.81 -8.39
N ARG A 261 -8.37 -5.98 -7.11
CA ARG A 261 -8.37 -4.88 -6.14
C ARG A 261 -7.08 -4.84 -5.29
N SER A 262 -6.35 -3.74 -5.41
CA SER A 262 -5.38 -3.27 -4.39
C SER A 262 -6.11 -2.44 -3.32
N ALA A 263 -5.69 -1.21 -3.03
CA ALA A 263 -6.44 -0.33 -2.10
C ALA A 263 -7.89 -0.04 -2.56
N GLY A 264 -8.14 0.01 -3.89
CA GLY A 264 -9.46 0.28 -4.47
C GLY A 264 -9.68 1.74 -4.85
N HIS A 265 -8.63 2.44 -5.30
CA HIS A 265 -8.65 3.88 -5.57
C HIS A 265 -9.05 4.27 -7.01
N GLY A 266 -9.18 3.30 -7.93
CA GLY A 266 -9.43 3.57 -9.34
C GLY A 266 -10.78 4.27 -9.59
N VAL A 267 -10.75 5.43 -10.24
CA VAL A 267 -11.92 6.31 -10.46
C VAL A 267 -13.03 5.62 -11.27
N SER A 268 -12.65 4.71 -12.17
CA SER A 268 -13.55 3.91 -12.99
C SER A 268 -14.43 2.92 -12.22
N GLY A 269 -14.07 2.55 -10.99
CA GLY A 269 -14.84 1.57 -10.23
C GLY A 269 -14.54 0.12 -10.54
N ARG A 270 -13.64 -0.18 -11.49
CA ARG A 270 -13.32 -1.53 -11.99
C ARG A 270 -12.72 -2.49 -10.95
N SER A 271 -12.31 -1.98 -9.78
CA SER A 271 -11.86 -2.78 -8.62
C SER A 271 -13.02 -3.26 -7.73
N THR A 272 -14.26 -2.99 -8.10
CA THR A 272 -15.48 -3.58 -7.53
C THR A 272 -16.49 -3.82 -8.64
N ASN A 273 -17.63 -4.44 -8.32
CA ASN A 273 -18.70 -4.71 -9.27
C ASN A 273 -20.04 -4.92 -8.55
N LYS A 274 -21.05 -5.31 -9.32
CA LYS A 274 -22.37 -5.71 -8.82
C LYS A 274 -22.56 -7.20 -9.07
N GLY A 275 -22.59 -8.00 -8.01
CA GLY A 275 -22.92 -9.42 -8.05
C GLY A 275 -21.83 -10.36 -8.59
N GLY A 276 -20.65 -9.85 -8.96
CA GLY A 276 -19.55 -10.67 -9.46
C GLY A 276 -18.51 -11.04 -8.39
N LEU A 277 -17.31 -11.36 -8.85
CA LEU A 277 -16.18 -11.75 -8.03
C LEU A 277 -15.22 -10.58 -7.85
N VAL A 278 -14.63 -10.44 -6.68
CA VAL A 278 -13.51 -9.51 -6.45
C VAL A 278 -12.36 -10.29 -5.82
N VAL A 279 -11.16 -10.17 -6.40
CA VAL A 279 -9.90 -10.64 -5.81
C VAL A 279 -9.23 -9.43 -5.16
N ASP A 280 -9.18 -9.43 -3.84
CA ASP A 280 -8.72 -8.32 -3.01
C ASP A 280 -7.35 -8.66 -2.41
N LEU A 281 -6.33 -7.98 -2.94
CA LEU A 281 -4.91 -8.21 -2.68
C LEU A 281 -4.39 -7.41 -1.48
N ARG A 282 -5.25 -6.73 -0.70
CA ARG A 282 -4.81 -5.89 0.42
C ARG A 282 -4.00 -6.62 1.48
N ARG A 283 -4.12 -7.94 1.59
CA ARG A 283 -3.31 -8.78 2.49
C ARG A 283 -1.87 -8.97 2.01
N MET A 284 -1.59 -8.70 0.73
CA MET A 284 -0.26 -8.76 0.13
C MET A 284 0.38 -7.36 0.15
N ASN A 285 0.65 -6.83 1.35
CA ASN A 285 1.14 -5.46 1.57
C ASN A 285 2.55 -5.39 2.17
N GLY A 286 3.33 -6.49 2.07
CA GLY A 286 4.72 -6.52 2.51
C GLY A 286 5.60 -5.53 1.74
N ILE A 287 6.55 -4.93 2.43
CA ILE A 287 7.58 -4.04 1.87
C ILE A 287 8.92 -4.51 2.42
N GLU A 288 9.83 -4.89 1.53
CA GLU A 288 11.11 -5.50 1.88
C GLU A 288 12.24 -4.85 1.07
N VAL A 289 13.33 -4.46 1.74
CA VAL A 289 14.54 -4.00 1.04
C VAL A 289 15.34 -5.23 0.63
N LEU A 290 15.43 -5.48 -0.69
CA LEU A 290 16.17 -6.62 -1.24
C LEU A 290 17.68 -6.35 -1.33
N ASP A 291 18.04 -5.14 -1.76
CA ASP A 291 19.44 -4.74 -1.94
C ASP A 291 19.60 -3.26 -1.59
N PRO A 292 20.18 -2.93 -0.42
CA PRO A 292 20.38 -1.55 -0.01
C PRO A 292 21.38 -0.76 -0.85
N ALA A 293 22.38 -1.43 -1.44
CA ALA A 293 23.38 -0.77 -2.28
C ALA A 293 22.75 -0.31 -3.61
N ARG A 294 21.91 -1.16 -4.19
CA ARG A 294 21.14 -0.88 -5.41
C ARG A 294 19.84 -0.12 -5.15
N ARG A 295 19.42 0.02 -3.88
CA ARG A 295 18.12 0.58 -3.47
C ARG A 295 16.95 -0.20 -4.06
N LEU A 296 17.11 -1.52 -4.19
CA LEU A 296 16.09 -2.41 -4.72
C LEU A 296 15.14 -2.82 -3.60
N VAL A 297 13.85 -2.62 -3.82
CA VAL A 297 12.79 -2.85 -2.83
C VAL A 297 11.69 -3.69 -3.46
N ARG A 298 11.25 -4.74 -2.76
CA ARG A 298 10.11 -5.57 -3.11
C ARG A 298 8.87 -5.08 -2.38
N ILE A 299 7.80 -4.84 -3.13
CA ILE A 299 6.57 -4.24 -2.62
C ILE A 299 5.37 -5.06 -3.08
N GLY A 300 4.50 -5.44 -2.14
CA GLY A 300 3.26 -6.15 -2.44
C GLY A 300 2.19 -5.26 -3.07
N PRO A 301 1.30 -5.80 -3.93
CA PRO A 301 0.25 -5.06 -4.63
C PRO A 301 -0.76 -4.37 -3.69
N GLY A 302 -0.92 -4.89 -2.48
CA GLY A 302 -1.84 -4.43 -1.46
C GLY A 302 -1.34 -3.27 -0.63
N ALA A 303 -0.05 -2.95 -0.69
CA ALA A 303 0.53 -1.80 0.00
C ALA A 303 -0.03 -0.48 -0.55
N THR A 304 -0.07 0.55 0.30
CA THR A 304 -0.36 1.93 -0.11
C THR A 304 0.92 2.74 -0.25
N TRP A 305 0.91 3.80 -1.07
CA TRP A 305 2.10 4.64 -1.24
C TRP A 305 2.50 5.40 0.04
N LYS A 306 1.57 5.60 0.98
CA LYS A 306 1.86 6.06 2.34
C LYS A 306 2.67 5.04 3.14
N GLN A 307 2.32 3.74 3.05
CA GLN A 307 3.08 2.68 3.71
C GLN A 307 4.48 2.55 3.09
N VAL A 308 4.57 2.64 1.76
CA VAL A 308 5.85 2.62 1.04
C VAL A 308 6.72 3.81 1.46
N SER A 309 6.20 5.03 1.47
CA SER A 309 6.99 6.20 1.87
C SER A 309 7.46 6.12 3.33
N ALA A 310 6.62 5.60 4.23
CA ALA A 310 7.01 5.36 5.63
C ALA A 310 8.14 4.32 5.75
N ALA A 311 8.06 3.21 5.00
CA ALA A 311 9.07 2.16 5.03
C ALA A 311 10.41 2.60 4.42
N LEU A 312 10.38 3.47 3.40
CA LEU A 312 11.61 3.94 2.73
C LEU A 312 12.27 5.15 3.41
N HIS A 313 11.50 5.92 4.19
CA HIS A 313 11.99 7.13 4.83
C HIS A 313 13.25 6.92 5.71
N PRO A 314 13.37 5.88 6.55
CA PRO A 314 14.58 5.64 7.35
C PRO A 314 15.85 5.43 6.52
N HIS A 315 15.72 5.03 5.26
CA HIS A 315 16.84 4.84 4.34
C HIS A 315 17.20 6.11 3.56
N GLY A 316 16.44 7.20 3.74
CA GLY A 316 16.55 8.42 2.93
C GLY A 316 16.14 8.20 1.48
N TRP A 317 15.22 7.25 1.24
CA TRP A 317 14.74 6.91 -0.09
C TRP A 317 13.27 7.25 -0.28
N ALA A 318 12.88 7.43 -1.54
CA ALA A 318 11.49 7.45 -1.95
C ALA A 318 11.33 6.89 -3.37
N ILE A 319 10.09 6.57 -3.73
CA ILE A 319 9.69 6.23 -5.09
C ILE A 319 8.59 7.21 -5.48
N GLY A 320 8.74 7.87 -6.63
CA GLY A 320 7.69 8.70 -7.20
C GLY A 320 6.42 7.88 -7.44
N SER A 321 5.28 8.35 -6.92
CA SER A 321 4.00 7.64 -7.02
C SER A 321 2.92 8.52 -7.66
N GLY A 322 1.90 8.87 -6.89
CA GLY A 322 0.95 9.92 -7.20
C GLY A 322 1.14 11.12 -6.29
N ASP A 323 0.03 11.72 -5.93
CA ASP A 323 -0.13 12.87 -5.02
C ASP A 323 -0.99 12.52 -3.80
N TYR A 324 -1.43 11.26 -3.68
CA TYR A 324 -2.24 10.79 -2.57
C TYR A 324 -1.75 9.44 -2.04
N GLY A 325 -1.33 9.40 -0.78
CA GLY A 325 -0.72 8.22 -0.15
C GLY A 325 -1.64 7.02 0.03
N GLY A 326 -2.96 7.20 0.02
CA GLY A 326 -3.94 6.09 0.14
C GLY A 326 -4.10 5.26 -1.12
N VAL A 327 -3.45 5.62 -2.23
CA VAL A 327 -3.48 4.86 -3.49
C VAL A 327 -2.68 3.57 -3.31
N GLY A 328 -3.23 2.45 -3.82
CA GLY A 328 -2.57 1.14 -3.77
C GLY A 328 -1.50 0.99 -4.84
N VAL A 329 -0.42 0.28 -4.50
CA VAL A 329 0.74 0.07 -5.37
C VAL A 329 0.34 -0.63 -6.67
N GLY A 330 -0.35 -1.77 -6.61
CA GLY A 330 -0.60 -2.59 -7.79
C GLY A 330 -1.31 -1.87 -8.94
N GLY A 331 -2.37 -1.11 -8.65
CA GLY A 331 -3.09 -0.36 -9.69
C GLY A 331 -2.30 0.80 -10.29
N LEU A 332 -1.53 1.53 -9.48
CA LEU A 332 -0.76 2.68 -9.96
C LEU A 332 0.50 2.24 -10.72
N ALA A 333 1.21 1.24 -10.18
CA ALA A 333 2.42 0.66 -10.75
C ALA A 333 2.23 -0.09 -12.07
N THR A 334 0.99 -0.22 -12.55
CA THR A 334 0.67 -0.86 -13.84
C THR A 334 0.10 0.09 -14.87
N ALA A 335 -0.20 1.32 -14.48
CA ALA A 335 -0.86 2.31 -15.32
C ALA A 335 0.04 3.49 -15.71
N GLY A 336 1.18 3.68 -15.03
CA GLY A 336 2.01 4.87 -15.16
C GLY A 336 2.55 5.31 -13.80
N GLY A 337 1.71 6.03 -13.06
CA GLY A 337 2.10 6.68 -11.82
C GLY A 337 2.65 8.08 -12.06
N ILE A 338 1.71 9.02 -12.21
CA ILE A 338 1.99 10.45 -12.40
C ILE A 338 1.86 11.14 -11.04
N GLY A 339 2.99 11.56 -10.48
CA GLY A 339 3.06 12.15 -9.15
C GLY A 339 3.99 13.35 -9.06
N LEU A 340 4.13 13.88 -7.84
CA LEU A 340 4.81 15.15 -7.55
C LEU A 340 6.34 15.09 -7.72
N LEU A 341 6.92 13.89 -7.84
CA LEU A 341 8.33 13.67 -8.18
C LEU A 341 8.56 13.41 -9.66
N GLY A 342 7.49 13.38 -10.46
CA GLY A 342 7.50 12.89 -11.84
C GLY A 342 8.50 13.62 -12.72
N ARG A 343 8.55 14.94 -12.66
CA ARG A 343 9.47 15.74 -13.52
C ARG A 343 10.93 15.56 -13.15
N ALA A 344 11.25 15.30 -11.88
CA ALA A 344 12.61 15.10 -11.42
C ALA A 344 13.12 13.67 -11.69
N HIS A 345 12.29 12.66 -11.39
CA HIS A 345 12.70 11.25 -11.29
C HIS A 345 12.02 10.30 -12.28
N GLY A 346 10.88 10.67 -12.85
CA GLY A 346 10.14 9.85 -13.82
C GLY A 346 8.82 9.33 -13.27
N LEU A 347 8.12 8.53 -14.08
CA LEU A 347 6.90 7.83 -13.64
C LEU A 347 7.25 6.67 -12.72
N THR A 348 6.31 6.22 -11.89
CA THR A 348 6.51 5.02 -11.05
C THR A 348 6.95 3.80 -11.85
N ILE A 349 6.39 3.59 -13.04
CA ILE A 349 6.77 2.47 -13.92
C ILE A 349 8.20 2.55 -14.47
N ASP A 350 8.85 3.72 -14.42
CA ASP A 350 10.25 3.89 -14.84
C ASP A 350 11.22 3.33 -13.80
N HIS A 351 10.77 3.21 -12.54
CA HIS A 351 11.52 2.63 -11.43
C HIS A 351 11.29 1.13 -11.28
N LEU A 352 10.30 0.56 -11.97
CA LEU A 352 10.02 -0.87 -11.91
C LEU A 352 11.15 -1.65 -12.59
N ARG A 353 11.65 -2.69 -11.92
CA ARG A 353 12.74 -3.56 -12.40
C ARG A 353 12.25 -4.99 -12.67
N ALA A 354 11.29 -5.46 -11.88
CA ALA A 354 10.61 -6.72 -12.12
C ALA A 354 9.23 -6.76 -11.46
N VAL A 355 8.41 -7.69 -11.91
CA VAL A 355 7.11 -8.00 -11.31
C VAL A 355 6.90 -9.51 -11.29
N GLU A 356 6.44 -10.03 -10.17
CA GLU A 356 5.88 -11.38 -10.09
C GLU A 356 4.40 -11.34 -10.40
N LEU A 357 3.95 -12.27 -11.24
CA LEU A 357 2.61 -12.30 -11.81
C LEU A 357 2.02 -13.69 -11.65
N VAL A 358 0.73 -13.73 -11.34
CA VAL A 358 -0.10 -14.91 -11.56
C VAL A 358 -0.94 -14.67 -12.82
N LEU A 359 -0.75 -15.54 -13.82
CA LEU A 359 -1.39 -15.45 -15.13
C LEU A 359 -2.82 -16.01 -15.10
N ALA A 360 -3.55 -15.82 -16.20
CA ALA A 360 -4.94 -16.24 -16.31
C ALA A 360 -5.13 -17.75 -16.10
N ASP A 361 -4.14 -18.57 -16.48
CA ASP A 361 -4.16 -20.02 -16.29
C ASP A 361 -3.77 -20.48 -14.87
N GLY A 362 -3.33 -19.55 -14.01
CA GLY A 362 -2.86 -19.79 -12.65
C GLY A 362 -1.35 -20.02 -12.53
N SER A 363 -0.62 -20.05 -13.64
CA SER A 363 0.84 -20.15 -13.61
C SER A 363 1.46 -18.86 -13.05
N GLN A 364 2.61 -19.01 -12.39
CA GLN A 364 3.36 -17.91 -11.79
C GLN A 364 4.61 -17.64 -12.62
N VAL A 365 4.84 -16.37 -12.94
CA VAL A 365 6.00 -15.92 -13.73
C VAL A 365 6.61 -14.68 -13.11
N ARG A 366 7.91 -14.50 -13.30
CA ARG A 366 8.59 -13.23 -13.03
C ARG A 366 8.89 -12.54 -14.37
N ALA A 367 8.43 -11.30 -14.52
CA ALA A 367 8.67 -10.50 -15.71
C ALA A 367 9.63 -9.35 -15.39
N SER A 368 10.69 -9.22 -16.18
CA SER A 368 11.73 -8.19 -16.09
C SER A 368 12.30 -7.89 -17.48
N ALA A 369 13.35 -7.08 -17.59
CA ALA A 369 14.02 -6.84 -18.86
C ALA A 369 14.67 -8.11 -19.45
N ASP A 370 15.08 -9.06 -18.60
CA ASP A 370 15.82 -10.26 -19.01
C ASP A 370 14.95 -11.54 -19.00
N GLU A 371 13.74 -11.46 -18.44
CA GLU A 371 12.84 -12.60 -18.23
C GLU A 371 11.42 -12.19 -18.62
N HIS A 372 10.79 -12.86 -19.60
CA HIS A 372 9.50 -12.43 -20.17
C HIS A 372 9.42 -10.93 -20.54
N PRO A 373 10.37 -10.39 -21.33
CA PRO A 373 10.48 -8.95 -21.59
C PRO A 373 9.25 -8.32 -22.24
N GLU A 374 8.55 -9.06 -23.10
CA GLU A 374 7.30 -8.60 -23.71
C GLU A 374 6.19 -8.40 -22.67
N LEU A 375 6.07 -9.31 -21.69
CA LEU A 375 5.11 -9.19 -20.60
C LEU A 375 5.48 -8.03 -19.67
N PHE A 376 6.77 -7.86 -19.38
CA PHE A 376 7.27 -6.74 -18.58
C PHE A 376 7.04 -5.38 -19.26
N TRP A 377 7.23 -5.31 -20.58
CA TRP A 377 6.89 -4.15 -21.40
C TRP A 377 5.39 -3.83 -21.32
N ALA A 378 4.53 -4.86 -21.44
CA ALA A 378 3.07 -4.70 -21.38
C ALA A 378 2.58 -4.24 -20.01
N PHE A 379 3.09 -4.82 -18.93
CA PHE A 379 2.64 -4.55 -17.56
C PHE A 379 2.95 -3.11 -17.12
N ARG A 380 3.98 -2.48 -17.70
CA ARG A 380 4.34 -1.07 -17.51
C ARG A 380 3.47 -0.13 -18.38
N GLY A 381 2.16 -0.13 -18.15
CA GLY A 381 1.23 0.85 -18.72
C GLY A 381 -0.15 0.32 -19.10
N ALA A 382 -0.32 -0.99 -19.27
CA ALA A 382 -1.59 -1.58 -19.71
C ALA A 382 -2.45 -2.18 -18.59
N GLY A 383 -2.16 -1.84 -17.33
CA GLY A 383 -2.97 -2.23 -16.18
C GLY A 383 -2.99 -3.74 -15.94
N ALA A 384 -4.10 -4.23 -15.38
CA ALA A 384 -4.32 -5.65 -15.05
C ALA A 384 -4.88 -6.50 -16.21
N ASN A 385 -4.66 -6.10 -17.47
CA ASN A 385 -4.70 -7.06 -18.58
C ASN A 385 -3.58 -8.10 -18.31
N PHE A 386 -3.38 -9.22 -18.99
CA PHE A 386 -2.22 -10.11 -18.76
C PHE A 386 -2.06 -10.86 -17.41
N GLY A 387 -2.44 -10.33 -16.25
CA GLY A 387 -2.21 -11.02 -14.97
C GLY A 387 -2.45 -10.20 -13.70
N VAL A 388 -2.29 -10.87 -12.56
CA VAL A 388 -2.32 -10.26 -11.23
C VAL A 388 -0.90 -10.14 -10.70
N GLY A 389 -0.42 -8.91 -10.51
CA GLY A 389 0.87 -8.65 -9.85
C GLY A 389 0.83 -9.01 -8.38
N THR A 390 1.72 -9.91 -7.94
CA THR A 390 1.83 -10.40 -6.56
C THR A 390 2.99 -9.78 -5.80
N ALA A 391 4.00 -9.27 -6.52
CA ALA A 391 5.07 -8.45 -5.96
C ALA A 391 5.74 -7.60 -7.05
N PHE A 392 6.23 -6.43 -6.66
CA PHE A 392 6.87 -5.45 -7.55
C PHE A 392 8.25 -5.11 -7.00
N GLU A 393 9.29 -5.25 -7.82
CA GLU A 393 10.65 -4.84 -7.49
C GLU A 393 10.93 -3.46 -8.09
N PHE A 394 11.17 -2.47 -7.23
CA PHE A 394 11.48 -1.10 -7.62
C PHE A 394 12.89 -0.70 -7.22
N GLU A 395 13.53 0.10 -8.05
CA GLU A 395 14.69 0.88 -7.66
C GLU A 395 14.25 2.24 -7.10
N ALA A 396 14.54 2.48 -5.83
CA ALA A 396 14.19 3.75 -5.17
C ALA A 396 15.24 4.84 -5.40
N ASP A 397 14.80 6.10 -5.36
CA ASP A 397 15.65 7.28 -5.45
C ASP A 397 16.09 7.76 -4.07
N ARG A 398 17.21 8.49 -4.02
CA ARG A 398 17.66 9.17 -2.79
C ARG A 398 16.97 10.52 -2.69
N ILE A 399 15.94 10.59 -1.85
CA ILE A 399 15.10 11.77 -1.70
C ILE A 399 15.00 12.09 -0.21
N GLY A 400 15.51 13.26 0.14
CA GLY A 400 15.54 13.74 1.52
C GLY A 400 14.33 14.62 1.84
N GLN A 401 14.62 15.84 2.27
CA GLN A 401 13.61 16.87 2.48
C GLN A 401 13.32 17.60 1.15
N VAL A 402 12.06 17.96 0.98
CA VAL A 402 11.55 18.67 -0.20
C VAL A 402 10.71 19.87 0.24
N GLY A 403 10.60 20.88 -0.61
CA GLY A 403 9.61 21.94 -0.44
C GLY A 403 8.24 21.45 -0.89
N HIS A 404 7.30 21.27 0.04
CA HIS A 404 5.91 20.97 -0.28
C HIS A 404 5.07 22.24 -0.20
N ALA A 405 4.32 22.52 -1.26
CA ALA A 405 3.52 23.73 -1.39
C ALA A 405 2.04 23.39 -1.62
N GLU A 406 1.17 24.09 -0.91
CA GLU A 406 -0.27 24.16 -1.13
C GLU A 406 -0.66 25.65 -1.16
N LEU A 407 -1.09 26.12 -2.33
CA LEU A 407 -1.43 27.52 -2.59
C LEU A 407 -2.85 27.61 -3.11
N THR A 408 -3.66 28.51 -2.56
CA THR A 408 -5.01 28.78 -3.03
C THR A 408 -5.08 30.19 -3.59
N PHE A 409 -5.56 30.31 -4.83
CA PHE A 409 -5.78 31.56 -5.53
C PHE A 409 -7.26 31.77 -5.80
N VAL A 410 -7.65 33.04 -5.90
CA VAL A 410 -8.96 33.47 -6.38
C VAL A 410 -8.78 34.32 -7.63
N THR A 411 -9.59 34.07 -8.64
CA THR A 411 -9.54 34.79 -9.92
C THR A 411 -10.93 34.97 -10.51
N THR A 412 -11.15 36.07 -11.20
CA THR A 412 -12.33 36.29 -12.06
C THR A 412 -12.04 35.99 -13.54
N ASP A 413 -10.76 35.76 -13.89
CA ASP A 413 -10.31 35.51 -15.25
C ASP A 413 -9.60 34.15 -15.31
N ILE A 414 -10.41 33.09 -15.37
CA ILE A 414 -9.90 31.72 -15.38
C ILE A 414 -9.10 31.40 -16.66
N GLU A 415 -9.43 32.03 -17.78
CA GLU A 415 -8.71 31.85 -19.04
C GLU A 415 -7.26 32.33 -18.91
N LYS A 416 -7.07 33.57 -18.43
CA LYS A 416 -5.73 34.11 -18.17
C LYS A 416 -4.97 33.25 -17.17
N SER A 417 -5.65 32.80 -16.11
CA SER A 417 -5.05 32.00 -15.04
C SER A 417 -4.53 30.65 -15.58
N LEU A 418 -5.30 29.98 -16.45
CA LEU A 418 -4.88 28.75 -17.12
C LEU A 418 -3.71 29.00 -18.09
N ALA A 419 -3.74 30.10 -18.85
CA ALA A 419 -2.65 30.46 -19.76
C ALA A 419 -1.34 30.75 -19.01
N ASP A 420 -1.41 31.52 -17.91
CA ASP A 420 -0.25 31.81 -17.08
C ASP A 420 0.30 30.56 -16.42
N TYR A 421 -0.56 29.71 -15.86
CA TYR A 421 -0.15 28.41 -15.32
C TYR A 421 0.56 27.57 -16.39
N GLY A 422 -0.02 27.47 -17.59
CA GLY A 422 0.56 26.70 -18.69
C GLY A 422 1.97 27.16 -19.05
N ARG A 423 2.19 28.48 -19.16
CA ARG A 423 3.50 29.06 -19.42
C ARG A 423 4.46 28.79 -18.27
N ILE A 424 4.09 29.15 -17.04
CA ILE A 424 4.96 29.06 -15.86
C ILE A 424 5.35 27.61 -15.58
N ALA A 425 4.39 26.67 -15.61
CA ALA A 425 4.67 25.25 -15.36
C ALA A 425 5.52 24.61 -16.47
N SER A 426 5.40 25.07 -17.72
CA SER A 426 6.25 24.59 -18.83
C SER A 426 7.68 25.11 -18.73
N GLU A 427 7.87 26.34 -18.24
CA GLU A 427 9.17 26.99 -18.03
C GLU A 427 9.82 26.62 -16.68
N ALA A 428 9.06 26.00 -15.77
CA ALA A 428 9.54 25.63 -14.45
C ALA A 428 10.76 24.69 -14.55
N PRO A 429 11.75 24.85 -13.66
CA PRO A 429 12.87 23.90 -13.56
C PRO A 429 12.41 22.46 -13.30
N ARG A 430 13.28 21.50 -13.60
CA ARG A 430 12.98 20.06 -13.56
C ARG A 430 12.65 19.55 -12.15
N ASP A 431 13.26 20.16 -11.13
CA ASP A 431 13.04 19.88 -9.71
C ASP A 431 11.67 20.36 -9.20
N THR A 432 10.92 21.14 -9.98
CA THR A 432 9.63 21.68 -9.59
C THR A 432 8.49 21.01 -10.36
N THR A 433 7.58 20.36 -9.62
CA THR A 433 6.31 19.84 -10.12
C THR A 433 5.16 20.49 -9.38
N VAL A 434 4.24 21.11 -10.11
CA VAL A 434 3.04 21.74 -9.55
C VAL A 434 1.84 21.27 -10.35
N PHE A 435 0.79 20.86 -9.66
CA PHE A 435 -0.51 20.51 -10.24
C PHE A 435 -1.52 21.60 -9.92
N LEU A 436 -2.43 21.85 -10.86
CA LEU A 436 -3.51 22.81 -10.71
C LEU A 436 -4.83 22.08 -10.64
N VAL A 437 -5.65 22.40 -9.63
CA VAL A 437 -7.04 21.96 -9.50
C VAL A 437 -7.97 23.17 -9.43
N THR A 438 -9.06 23.13 -10.18
CA THR A 438 -10.15 24.10 -10.11
C THR A 438 -11.49 23.42 -10.40
N GLY A 439 -12.57 24.21 -10.45
CA GLY A 439 -13.92 23.69 -10.66
C GLY A 439 -14.90 24.80 -10.98
N ARG A 440 -16.12 24.67 -10.46
CA ARG A 440 -17.20 25.63 -10.72
C ARG A 440 -16.89 26.99 -10.11
N PRO A 441 -17.22 28.09 -10.80
CA PRO A 441 -17.16 29.40 -10.17
C PRO A 441 -18.19 29.52 -9.04
N ARG A 442 -17.85 30.27 -8.00
CA ARG A 442 -18.76 30.72 -6.95
C ARG A 442 -18.85 32.24 -7.03
N GLN A 443 -20.07 32.77 -7.22
CA GLN A 443 -20.32 34.22 -7.34
C GLN A 443 -19.42 34.92 -8.39
N GLY A 444 -19.15 34.25 -9.52
CA GLY A 444 -18.33 34.79 -10.60
C GLY A 444 -16.81 34.70 -10.36
N GLN A 445 -16.36 34.05 -9.28
CA GLN A 445 -14.96 33.82 -8.97
C GLN A 445 -14.63 32.32 -9.01
N TRP A 446 -13.45 31.99 -9.52
CA TRP A 446 -12.88 30.65 -9.46
C TRP A 446 -11.87 30.57 -8.31
N THR A 447 -11.91 29.45 -7.61
CA THR A 447 -10.84 29.03 -6.72
C THR A 447 -9.89 28.13 -7.51
N VAL A 448 -8.61 28.46 -7.50
CA VAL A 448 -7.54 27.66 -8.10
C VAL A 448 -6.63 27.17 -6.99
N GLN A 449 -6.51 25.86 -6.84
CA GLN A 449 -5.60 25.23 -5.90
C GLN A 449 -4.38 24.77 -6.67
N LEU A 450 -3.21 25.18 -6.23
CA LEU A 450 -1.94 24.59 -6.63
C LEU A 450 -1.41 23.75 -5.49
N PHE A 451 -0.96 22.55 -5.80
CA PHE A 451 -0.13 21.78 -4.89
C PHE A 451 1.06 21.19 -5.64
N GLY A 452 2.20 21.10 -4.98
CA GLY A 452 3.45 20.84 -5.67
C GLY A 452 4.60 20.48 -4.76
N VAL A 453 5.64 19.94 -5.38
CA VAL A 453 6.92 19.66 -4.76
C VAL A 453 8.02 20.39 -5.52
N VAL A 454 8.91 21.03 -4.78
CA VAL A 454 10.25 21.41 -5.21
C VAL A 454 11.20 20.39 -4.59
N ASP A 455 11.86 19.58 -5.41
CA ASP A 455 12.84 18.57 -4.98
C ASP A 455 14.18 19.21 -4.60
N ASN A 456 14.10 20.10 -3.61
CA ASN A 456 15.21 20.82 -3.02
C ASN A 456 14.80 21.24 -1.61
N PRO A 457 15.64 21.04 -0.58
CA PRO A 457 15.33 21.45 0.79
C PRO A 457 15.64 22.93 1.09
N ASP A 458 16.36 23.62 0.21
CA ASP A 458 16.77 25.02 0.42
C ASP A 458 15.58 25.97 0.32
N PRO A 459 15.20 26.68 1.41
CA PRO A 459 14.08 27.62 1.40
C PRO A 459 14.19 28.72 0.36
N GLU A 460 15.41 29.21 0.05
CA GLU A 460 15.60 30.27 -0.95
C GLU A 460 15.26 29.75 -2.34
N VAL A 461 15.74 28.55 -2.68
CA VAL A 461 15.40 27.88 -3.94
C VAL A 461 13.91 27.60 -4.01
N ILE A 462 13.29 27.08 -2.93
CA ILE A 462 11.85 26.80 -2.90
C ILE A 462 11.04 28.08 -3.20
N VAL A 463 11.38 29.19 -2.54
CA VAL A 463 10.72 30.48 -2.78
C VAL A 463 10.94 30.95 -4.21
N GLU A 464 12.16 30.88 -4.73
CA GLU A 464 12.48 31.24 -6.13
C GLU A 464 11.63 30.45 -7.13
N ARG A 465 11.52 29.12 -6.92
CA ARG A 465 10.77 28.22 -7.81
C ARG A 465 9.26 28.45 -7.77
N LEU A 466 8.71 28.80 -6.61
CA LEU A 466 7.27 29.00 -6.42
C LEU A 466 6.80 30.43 -6.73
N THR A 467 7.67 31.43 -6.60
CA THR A 467 7.32 32.86 -6.80
C THR A 467 6.63 33.15 -8.14
N PRO A 468 7.06 32.59 -9.29
CA PRO A 468 6.38 32.80 -10.57
C PRO A 468 4.90 32.46 -10.54
N PHE A 469 4.49 31.42 -9.80
CA PHE A 469 3.10 30.99 -9.69
C PHE A 469 2.21 32.01 -8.96
N ALA A 470 2.75 33.00 -8.26
CA ALA A 470 1.95 34.09 -7.68
C ALA A 470 1.21 34.92 -8.75
N GLN A 471 1.58 34.80 -10.03
CA GLN A 471 0.97 35.53 -11.15
C GLN A 471 -0.38 34.95 -11.59
N ILE A 472 -0.73 33.73 -11.18
CA ILE A 472 -1.93 33.04 -11.70
C ILE A 472 -3.25 33.59 -11.16
N GLY A 473 -3.22 34.39 -10.07
CA GLY A 473 -4.41 34.94 -9.45
C GLY A 473 -4.10 35.66 -8.14
N LEU A 474 -5.14 36.08 -7.40
CA LEU A 474 -4.97 36.64 -6.07
C LEU A 474 -4.72 35.51 -5.06
N LEU A 475 -3.54 35.48 -4.46
CA LEU A 475 -3.20 34.50 -3.43
C LEU A 475 -4.07 34.70 -2.18
N ALA A 476 -4.92 33.72 -1.89
CA ALA A 476 -5.86 33.75 -0.77
C ALA A 476 -5.37 32.92 0.42
N GLN A 477 -4.66 31.81 0.17
CA GLN A 477 -4.05 30.97 1.21
C GLN A 477 -2.72 30.41 0.71
N GLN A 478 -1.76 30.25 1.62
CA GLN A 478 -0.46 29.69 1.33
C GLN A 478 0.00 28.82 2.49
N GLN A 479 0.44 27.61 2.16
CA GLN A 479 1.20 26.74 3.05
C GLN A 479 2.40 26.21 2.25
N VAL A 480 3.61 26.56 2.68
CA VAL A 480 4.85 26.03 2.09
C VAL A 480 5.72 25.55 3.23
N VAL A 481 6.11 24.29 3.20
CA VAL A 481 6.88 23.64 4.26
C VAL A 481 8.03 22.83 3.67
N VAL A 482 9.17 22.82 4.36
CA VAL A 482 10.22 21.84 4.10
C VAL A 482 9.87 20.59 4.91
N THR A 483 9.77 19.45 4.25
CA THR A 483 9.31 18.20 4.87
C THR A 483 9.95 17.00 4.18
N PRO A 484 10.20 15.87 4.87
CA PRO A 484 10.51 14.62 4.18
C PRO A 484 9.39 14.25 3.20
N TYR A 485 9.71 13.58 2.09
CA TYR A 485 8.69 13.14 1.12
C TYR A 485 7.58 12.27 1.76
N MET A 486 7.92 11.52 2.81
CA MET A 486 6.93 10.79 3.62
C MET A 486 5.85 11.71 4.21
N GLY A 487 6.21 12.92 4.64
CA GLY A 487 5.25 13.91 5.12
C GLY A 487 4.28 14.42 4.04
N VAL A 488 4.71 14.44 2.78
CA VAL A 488 3.83 14.75 1.63
C VAL A 488 2.77 13.66 1.45
N MET A 489 3.21 12.40 1.47
CA MET A 489 2.31 11.24 1.29
C MET A 489 1.46 10.92 2.52
N GLY A 490 1.90 11.36 3.71
CA GLY A 490 1.30 11.04 5.01
C GLY A 490 -0.04 11.71 5.28
N SER A 491 -0.39 12.76 4.53
CA SER A 491 -1.66 13.49 4.65
C SER A 491 -2.89 12.65 4.27
N ALA A 492 -2.69 11.55 3.53
CA ALA A 492 -3.76 10.68 3.11
C ALA A 492 -4.34 9.84 4.26
N ALA A 493 -5.66 9.68 4.25
CA ALA A 493 -6.35 8.78 5.16
C ALA A 493 -6.04 7.32 4.82
N ASP A 494 -5.81 6.50 5.85
CA ASP A 494 -5.61 5.07 5.67
C ASP A 494 -6.93 4.36 5.31
N VAL A 495 -6.80 3.26 4.56
CA VAL A 495 -7.93 2.34 4.35
C VAL A 495 -8.14 1.55 5.64
N GLY A 496 -8.95 2.10 6.53
CA GLY A 496 -9.28 1.46 7.81
C GLY A 496 -9.99 0.09 7.66
N PRO A 497 -10.31 -0.58 8.77
CA PRO A 497 -10.97 -1.89 8.77
C PRO A 497 -12.36 -1.85 8.10
N GLU A 498 -13.02 -0.69 8.16
CA GLU A 498 -14.28 -0.41 7.46
C GLU A 498 -14.09 -0.22 5.95
N GLY A 499 -12.86 -0.28 5.43
CA GLY A 499 -12.55 -0.11 4.01
C GLY A 499 -12.98 1.23 3.44
N HIS A 500 -13.14 1.28 2.12
CA HIS A 500 -13.69 2.44 1.46
C HIS A 500 -15.22 2.43 1.52
N GLN A 501 -15.79 3.61 1.75
CA GLN A 501 -17.24 3.84 1.79
C GLN A 501 -17.69 4.72 0.62
N GLY A 502 -17.01 4.65 -0.53
CA GLY A 502 -17.37 5.43 -1.71
C GLY A 502 -18.83 5.22 -2.08
N PHE A 503 -19.57 6.32 -2.26
CA PHE A 503 -20.99 6.34 -2.64
C PHE A 503 -21.27 7.24 -3.84
N GLY A 504 -20.22 7.85 -4.41
CA GLY A 504 -20.30 8.64 -5.62
C GLY A 504 -20.32 7.78 -6.89
N GLN A 505 -20.48 8.45 -8.03
CA GLN A 505 -20.23 7.89 -9.36
C GLN A 505 -19.64 8.99 -10.26
N PRO A 506 -18.45 9.51 -9.91
CA PRO A 506 -17.85 10.61 -10.68
C PRO A 506 -17.61 10.15 -12.11
N VAL A 507 -18.15 10.91 -13.06
CA VAL A 507 -17.83 10.71 -14.48
C VAL A 507 -16.62 11.55 -14.79
N SER A 508 -15.51 10.88 -15.09
CA SER A 508 -14.22 11.51 -15.36
C SER A 508 -13.85 11.34 -16.83
N ARG A 509 -13.20 12.35 -17.39
CA ARG A 509 -12.56 12.33 -18.70
C ARG A 509 -11.11 12.68 -18.53
N SER A 510 -10.25 11.97 -19.26
CA SER A 510 -8.82 12.20 -19.20
C SER A 510 -8.20 12.32 -20.57
N ALA A 511 -7.17 13.17 -20.66
CA ALA A 511 -6.37 13.33 -21.86
C ALA A 511 -4.94 13.73 -21.52
N PHE A 512 -4.05 13.54 -22.48
CA PHE A 512 -2.74 14.19 -22.48
C PHE A 512 -2.76 15.39 -23.42
N LEU A 513 -2.23 16.51 -22.95
CA LEU A 513 -2.18 17.77 -23.65
C LEU A 513 -0.71 18.06 -24.00
N PRO A 514 -0.34 18.05 -25.30
CA PRO A 514 1.03 18.31 -25.72
C PRO A 514 1.58 19.63 -25.21
N ARG A 515 0.77 20.69 -25.29
CA ARG A 515 1.09 22.05 -24.79
C ARG A 515 -0.18 22.78 -24.42
N LEU A 516 -0.11 23.64 -23.41
CA LEU A 516 -1.20 24.55 -23.06
C LEU A 516 -1.12 25.80 -23.94
N THR A 517 -1.91 25.84 -25.01
CA THR A 517 -1.98 26.98 -25.95
C THR A 517 -3.01 28.02 -25.50
N PRO A 518 -2.95 29.27 -26.00
CA PRO A 518 -4.01 30.25 -25.77
C PRO A 518 -5.40 29.79 -26.26
N GLU A 519 -5.44 28.93 -27.28
CA GLU A 519 -6.68 28.34 -27.79
C GLU A 519 -7.25 27.32 -26.80
N PHE A 520 -6.42 26.40 -26.30
CA PHE A 520 -6.86 25.48 -25.27
C PHE A 520 -7.29 26.22 -23.98
N ALA A 521 -6.57 27.28 -23.58
CA ALA A 521 -6.95 28.08 -22.41
C ALA A 521 -8.36 28.68 -22.54
N ARG A 522 -8.70 29.21 -23.73
CA ARG A 522 -10.06 29.68 -24.05
C ARG A 522 -11.10 28.57 -23.95
N ASP A 523 -10.85 27.46 -24.65
CA ASP A 523 -11.79 26.34 -24.72
C ASP A 523 -12.01 25.68 -23.35
N ALA A 524 -10.94 25.53 -22.55
CA ALA A 524 -11.01 25.03 -21.19
C ALA A 524 -11.75 26.01 -20.26
N ALA A 525 -11.57 27.31 -20.43
CA ALA A 525 -12.33 28.32 -19.69
C ALA A 525 -13.82 28.25 -20.03
N ASP A 526 -14.19 28.04 -21.29
CA ASP A 526 -15.59 27.86 -21.71
C ASP A 526 -16.19 26.57 -21.14
N LEU A 527 -15.42 25.47 -21.14
CA LEU A 527 -15.79 24.23 -20.45
C LEU A 527 -16.08 24.48 -18.96
N LEU A 528 -15.25 25.26 -18.27
CA LEU A 528 -15.46 25.59 -16.84
C LEU A 528 -16.67 26.52 -16.62
N ARG A 529 -16.84 27.54 -17.48
CA ARG A 529 -17.99 28.48 -17.44
C ARG A 529 -19.33 27.77 -17.68
N SER A 530 -19.33 26.64 -18.40
CA SER A 530 -20.54 25.83 -18.60
C SER A 530 -21.17 25.31 -17.30
N GLY A 531 -20.40 25.23 -16.21
CA GLY A 531 -20.83 24.68 -14.92
C GLY A 531 -21.02 23.15 -14.92
N ARG A 532 -20.75 22.46 -16.03
CA ARG A 532 -20.92 21.00 -16.15
C ARG A 532 -19.79 20.21 -15.49
N VAL A 533 -18.63 20.84 -15.37
CA VAL A 533 -17.44 20.29 -14.72
C VAL A 533 -17.32 20.87 -13.31
N TYR A 534 -17.20 20.00 -12.31
CA TYR A 534 -17.02 20.41 -10.91
C TYR A 534 -15.59 20.20 -10.40
N PHE A 535 -14.78 19.45 -11.13
CA PHE A 535 -13.37 19.21 -10.87
C PHE A 535 -12.62 19.23 -12.20
N PHE A 536 -11.60 20.06 -12.31
CA PHE A 536 -10.71 20.15 -13.46
C PHE A 536 -9.28 20.20 -12.94
N GLU A 537 -8.42 19.35 -13.47
CA GLU A 537 -7.03 19.22 -13.04
C GLU A 537 -6.08 19.27 -14.24
N LEU A 538 -4.97 19.96 -14.05
CA LEU A 538 -3.81 19.93 -14.92
C LEU A 538 -2.60 19.46 -14.12
N ARG A 539 -2.10 18.26 -14.42
CA ARG A 539 -0.85 17.75 -13.87
C ARG A 539 0.30 18.11 -14.78
N ALA A 540 1.29 18.85 -14.28
CA ALA A 540 2.52 19.13 -15.02
C ALA A 540 3.31 17.84 -15.28
N MET A 541 3.71 17.65 -16.53
CA MET A 541 4.48 16.51 -17.03
C MET A 541 5.86 17.02 -17.53
N GLY A 542 6.53 16.24 -18.39
CA GLY A 542 7.85 16.57 -18.91
C GLY A 542 8.99 16.19 -17.95
N GLY A 543 10.15 16.83 -18.10
CA GLY A 543 11.34 16.46 -17.33
C GLY A 543 11.73 15.00 -17.56
N ALA A 544 12.04 14.27 -16.49
CA ALA A 544 12.40 12.86 -16.51
C ALA A 544 11.40 11.96 -17.23
N ILE A 545 10.11 12.30 -17.16
CA ILE A 545 9.06 11.53 -17.85
C ILE A 545 9.31 11.52 -19.37
N ALA A 546 9.78 12.64 -19.92
CA ALA A 546 10.01 12.81 -21.36
C ALA A 546 11.39 12.30 -21.81
N ASP A 547 12.31 12.01 -20.89
CA ASP A 547 13.62 11.42 -21.23
C ASP A 547 13.48 9.97 -21.68
N VAL A 548 12.45 9.27 -21.20
CA VAL A 548 12.16 7.88 -21.57
C VAL A 548 11.44 7.82 -22.91
N PRO A 549 11.94 7.06 -23.91
CA PRO A 549 11.27 6.94 -25.21
C PRO A 549 9.85 6.37 -25.11
N SER A 550 8.91 6.91 -25.89
CA SER A 550 7.50 6.48 -25.93
C SER A 550 7.28 4.99 -26.26
N GLY A 551 8.25 4.32 -26.88
CA GLY A 551 8.17 2.88 -27.21
C GLY A 551 8.73 1.94 -26.14
N GLU A 552 9.38 2.48 -25.10
CA GLU A 552 10.13 1.69 -24.09
C GLU A 552 9.21 0.79 -23.23
N MET A 553 7.93 1.14 -23.15
CA MET A 553 6.90 0.38 -22.44
C MET A 553 5.51 0.66 -23.02
N ALA A 554 4.49 -0.04 -22.51
CA ALA A 554 3.12 0.10 -23.00
C ALA A 554 2.51 1.49 -22.78
N PHE A 555 3.01 2.27 -21.82
CA PHE A 555 2.64 3.67 -21.62
C PHE A 555 3.36 4.58 -22.65
N PRO A 556 2.66 5.15 -23.65
CA PRO A 556 3.31 5.82 -24.76
C PRO A 556 3.38 7.36 -24.62
N HIS A 557 2.54 7.95 -23.76
CA HIS A 557 2.25 9.38 -23.72
C HIS A 557 3.27 10.18 -22.88
N ARG A 558 4.54 10.11 -23.28
CA ARG A 558 5.70 10.64 -22.53
C ARG A 558 6.00 12.12 -22.78
N ALA A 559 5.76 12.59 -24.01
CA ALA A 559 6.19 13.91 -24.47
C ALA A 559 5.21 15.05 -24.15
N SER A 560 3.99 14.74 -23.68
CA SER A 560 2.97 15.74 -23.40
C SER A 560 3.35 16.61 -22.19
N ALA A 561 3.10 17.92 -22.28
CA ALA A 561 3.41 18.86 -21.20
C ALA A 561 2.46 18.74 -20.01
N PHE A 562 1.22 18.29 -20.24
CA PHE A 562 0.22 18.13 -19.19
C PHE A 562 -0.61 16.87 -19.33
N GLN A 563 -1.05 16.32 -18.20
CA GLN A 563 -2.19 15.42 -18.13
C GLN A 563 -3.40 16.23 -17.64
N VAL A 564 -4.54 16.06 -18.32
CA VAL A 564 -5.77 16.81 -18.07
C VAL A 564 -6.84 15.84 -17.55
N THR A 565 -7.53 16.24 -16.50
CA THR A 565 -8.70 15.51 -15.96
C THR A 565 -9.87 16.47 -15.79
N ALA A 566 -11.06 16.07 -16.22
CA ALA A 566 -12.30 16.78 -15.88
C ALA A 566 -13.34 15.80 -15.33
N MET A 567 -14.02 16.17 -14.24
CA MET A 567 -15.14 15.39 -13.71
C MET A 567 -16.45 16.17 -13.72
N GLY A 568 -17.51 15.46 -14.10
CA GLY A 568 -18.86 15.98 -14.27
C GLY A 568 -19.91 15.03 -13.73
N ALA A 569 -21.16 15.47 -13.78
CA ALA A 569 -22.27 14.75 -13.15
C ALA A 569 -22.70 13.47 -13.87
N ASN A 570 -22.65 13.46 -15.22
CA ASN A 570 -23.03 12.31 -16.05
C ASN A 570 -22.34 12.39 -17.43
N ASP A 571 -22.28 11.25 -18.13
CA ASP A 571 -21.59 11.11 -19.42
C ASP A 571 -22.10 12.06 -20.50
N GLY A 572 -23.42 12.16 -20.69
CA GLY A 572 -23.99 13.01 -21.73
C GLY A 572 -23.65 14.50 -21.52
N SER A 573 -23.73 14.97 -20.28
CA SER A 573 -23.44 16.36 -19.96
C SER A 573 -21.97 16.70 -20.10
N ILE A 574 -21.05 15.84 -19.64
CA ILE A 574 -19.61 16.13 -19.76
C ILE A 574 -19.13 15.96 -21.21
N ASN A 575 -19.63 14.97 -21.96
CA ASN A 575 -19.22 14.75 -23.35
C ASN A 575 -19.52 15.96 -24.25
N GLN A 576 -20.64 16.64 -24.02
CA GLN A 576 -20.99 17.86 -24.76
C GLN A 576 -19.96 18.98 -24.67
N VAL A 577 -19.19 19.04 -23.57
CA VAL A 577 -18.15 20.06 -23.36
C VAL A 577 -16.75 19.51 -23.49
N TRP A 578 -16.53 18.22 -23.27
CA TRP A 578 -15.22 17.59 -23.38
C TRP A 578 -14.87 17.15 -24.80
N ASP A 579 -15.81 16.54 -25.53
CA ASP A 579 -15.55 16.02 -26.87
C ASP A 579 -15.09 17.12 -27.86
N PRO A 580 -15.59 18.37 -27.81
CA PRO A 580 -15.06 19.46 -28.62
C PRO A 580 -13.58 19.76 -28.38
N LEU A 581 -13.06 19.58 -27.16
CA LEU A 581 -11.65 19.83 -26.82
C LEU A 581 -10.71 18.74 -27.34
N ARG A 582 -11.22 17.61 -27.86
CA ARG A 582 -10.38 16.46 -28.22
C ARG A 582 -9.30 16.75 -29.26
N HIS A 583 -9.50 17.76 -30.10
CA HIS A 583 -8.50 18.17 -31.10
C HIS A 583 -7.22 18.76 -30.47
N HIS A 584 -7.26 19.15 -29.19
CA HIS A 584 -6.08 19.60 -28.44
C HIS A 584 -5.25 18.45 -27.86
N PHE A 585 -5.80 17.23 -27.84
CA PHE A 585 -5.23 16.13 -27.06
C PHE A 585 -4.46 15.13 -27.93
N ASP A 586 -3.41 14.56 -27.35
CA ASP A 586 -2.64 13.46 -27.91
C ASP A 586 -2.45 12.40 -26.83
N GLY A 587 -3.50 11.60 -26.66
CA GLY A 587 -3.50 10.48 -25.72
C GLY A 587 -4.52 10.57 -24.61
N LEU A 588 -4.59 9.50 -23.82
CA LEU A 588 -5.51 9.32 -22.71
C LEU A 588 -4.83 8.62 -21.54
N TYR A 589 -5.08 9.08 -20.31
CA TYR A 589 -4.60 8.41 -19.10
C TYR A 589 -5.68 7.55 -18.46
N LEU A 590 -5.49 6.22 -18.51
CA LEU A 590 -6.52 5.25 -18.12
C LEU A 590 -6.94 5.33 -16.65
N SER A 591 -6.05 5.78 -15.75
CA SER A 591 -6.33 5.84 -14.30
C SER A 591 -7.41 6.85 -13.92
N PHE A 592 -7.62 7.87 -14.76
CA PHE A 592 -8.63 8.92 -14.58
C PHE A 592 -9.76 8.85 -15.61
N GLU A 593 -9.91 7.74 -16.34
CA GLU A 593 -10.93 7.60 -17.38
C GLU A 593 -12.09 6.68 -16.94
N THR A 594 -13.31 7.16 -17.14
CA THR A 594 -14.54 6.38 -16.88
C THR A 594 -15.43 6.19 -18.09
N ASP A 595 -15.11 6.81 -19.22
CA ASP A 595 -15.83 6.68 -20.47
C ASP A 595 -15.81 5.22 -20.98
N PRO A 596 -16.97 4.59 -21.15
CA PRO A 596 -17.06 3.18 -21.55
C PRO A 596 -16.96 2.98 -23.07
N ARG A 597 -16.90 4.06 -23.86
CA ARG A 597 -16.86 4.00 -25.33
C ARG A 597 -15.64 3.20 -25.83
N PRO A 598 -15.80 2.14 -26.64
CA PRO A 598 -14.67 1.30 -27.08
C PRO A 598 -13.57 2.07 -27.83
N GLU A 599 -13.93 3.13 -28.56
CA GLU A 599 -12.98 3.97 -29.28
C GLU A 599 -11.99 4.71 -28.36
N ARG A 600 -12.24 4.77 -27.04
CA ARG A 600 -11.27 5.34 -26.08
C ARG A 600 -9.99 4.51 -26.00
N LEU A 601 -10.03 3.23 -26.37
CA LEU A 601 -8.87 2.35 -26.38
C LEU A 601 -7.77 2.86 -27.31
N HIS A 602 -8.15 3.46 -28.44
CA HIS A 602 -7.22 4.03 -29.42
C HIS A 602 -6.57 5.34 -28.95
N ASP A 603 -7.22 6.08 -28.06
CA ASP A 603 -6.62 7.26 -27.45
C ASP A 603 -5.61 6.85 -26.36
N ALA A 604 -5.86 5.74 -25.64
CA ALA A 604 -4.92 5.23 -24.64
C ALA A 604 -3.69 4.57 -25.27
N PHE A 605 -3.88 3.79 -26.34
CA PHE A 605 -2.83 3.03 -27.00
C PHE A 605 -2.81 3.32 -28.51
N PRO A 606 -1.75 3.97 -29.03
CA PRO A 606 -1.56 4.15 -30.46
C PRO A 606 -1.59 2.81 -31.22
N PRO A 607 -1.96 2.78 -32.51
CA PRO A 607 -2.24 1.54 -33.23
C PRO A 607 -1.16 0.44 -33.13
N ALA A 608 0.11 0.81 -33.24
CA ALA A 608 1.22 -0.15 -33.12
C ALA A 608 1.38 -0.72 -31.70
N VAL A 609 1.20 0.12 -30.68
CA VAL A 609 1.23 -0.28 -29.26
C VAL A 609 0.05 -1.20 -28.97
N LEU A 610 -1.14 -0.86 -29.45
CA LEU A 610 -2.34 -1.65 -29.25
C LEU A 610 -2.23 -3.04 -29.91
N GLU A 611 -1.70 -3.13 -31.12
CA GLU A 611 -1.54 -4.44 -31.77
C GLU A 611 -0.52 -5.31 -31.04
N ARG A 612 0.63 -4.76 -30.63
CA ARG A 612 1.60 -5.49 -29.81
C ARG A 612 0.98 -5.98 -28.50
N LEU A 613 0.20 -5.14 -27.82
CA LEU A 613 -0.52 -5.54 -26.60
C LEU A 613 -1.51 -6.67 -26.87
N ARG A 614 -2.22 -6.66 -28.01
CA ARG A 614 -3.12 -7.75 -28.39
C ARG A 614 -2.38 -9.05 -28.69
N GLU A 615 -1.23 -8.99 -29.37
CA GLU A 615 -0.36 -10.15 -29.59
C GLU A 615 0.06 -10.80 -28.27
N ILE A 616 0.53 -9.98 -27.33
CA ILE A 616 0.91 -10.43 -25.99
C ILE A 616 -0.31 -11.00 -25.25
N LYS A 617 -1.48 -10.34 -25.34
CA LYS A 617 -2.72 -10.80 -24.69
C LYS A 617 -3.18 -12.15 -25.26
N ARG A 618 -3.06 -12.39 -26.57
CA ARG A 618 -3.34 -13.70 -27.19
C ARG A 618 -2.46 -14.82 -26.64
N HIS A 619 -1.24 -14.51 -26.20
CA HIS A 619 -0.35 -15.49 -25.59
C HIS A 619 -0.70 -15.74 -24.11
N TYR A 620 -0.83 -14.68 -23.30
CA TYR A 620 -0.94 -14.80 -21.84
C TYR A 620 -2.37 -14.88 -21.29
N ASP A 621 -3.38 -14.40 -22.04
CA ASP A 621 -4.79 -14.43 -21.68
C ASP A 621 -5.72 -14.52 -22.92
N PRO A 622 -5.61 -15.61 -23.71
CA PRO A 622 -6.36 -15.77 -24.97
C PRO A 622 -7.89 -15.77 -24.78
N ASN A 623 -8.37 -16.18 -23.60
CA ASN A 623 -9.80 -16.27 -23.30
C ASN A 623 -10.36 -14.96 -22.70
N ASN A 624 -9.51 -13.94 -22.57
CA ASN A 624 -9.82 -12.64 -22.02
C ASN A 624 -10.50 -12.73 -20.64
N LEU A 625 -9.89 -13.47 -19.71
CA LEU A 625 -10.32 -13.56 -18.31
C LEU A 625 -10.26 -12.18 -17.66
N PHE A 626 -9.17 -11.44 -17.89
CA PHE A 626 -9.00 -10.09 -17.38
C PHE A 626 -9.60 -9.06 -18.32
N ARG A 627 -10.94 -9.02 -18.38
CA ARG A 627 -11.71 -8.11 -19.25
C ARG A 627 -12.44 -6.99 -18.53
N ASP A 628 -12.68 -7.09 -17.23
CA ASP A 628 -13.39 -6.08 -16.45
C ASP A 628 -12.47 -4.94 -15.98
N ASN A 629 -11.54 -4.53 -16.85
CA ASN A 629 -10.59 -3.45 -16.65
C ASN A 629 -10.69 -2.43 -17.83
N PHE A 630 -9.63 -1.68 -18.12
CA PHE A 630 -9.53 -0.95 -19.40
C PHE A 630 -9.09 -1.96 -20.48
N ASN A 631 -10.07 -2.73 -20.96
CA ASN A 631 -9.88 -4.01 -21.64
C ASN A 631 -9.13 -3.89 -22.97
N ILE A 632 -8.15 -4.77 -23.15
CA ILE A 632 -7.52 -5.04 -24.44
C ILE A 632 -8.01 -6.41 -24.90
N ASP A 633 -8.99 -6.40 -25.81
CA ASP A 633 -9.53 -7.63 -26.38
C ASP A 633 -8.50 -8.32 -27.30
N PRO A 634 -8.10 -9.58 -27.03
CA PRO A 634 -7.16 -10.33 -27.88
C PRO A 634 -7.72 -10.66 -29.27
N HIS A 635 -9.06 -10.68 -29.42
CA HIS A 635 -9.78 -11.07 -30.63
C HIS A 635 -10.86 -10.03 -30.99
N PRO A 636 -10.48 -8.80 -31.35
CA PRO A 636 -11.45 -7.77 -31.68
C PRO A 636 -12.30 -8.20 -32.89
N ASP A 637 -13.61 -8.08 -32.78
CA ASP A 637 -14.51 -8.29 -33.92
C ASP A 637 -14.13 -7.34 -35.07
N ALA A 638 -13.96 -7.88 -36.29
CA ALA A 638 -13.61 -7.07 -37.47
C ALA A 638 -14.62 -5.94 -37.80
N ARG A 639 -15.80 -5.96 -37.18
CA ARG A 639 -16.86 -4.94 -37.32
C ARG A 639 -16.71 -3.72 -36.39
N THR A 640 -15.81 -3.76 -35.41
CA THR A 640 -15.58 -2.65 -34.46
C THR A 640 -14.34 -1.81 -34.79
N ALA A 641 -13.60 -2.15 -35.85
CA ALA A 641 -12.51 -1.32 -36.35
C ALA A 641 -13.07 -0.01 -36.95
N PRO A 642 -12.54 1.18 -36.57
CA PRO A 642 -13.03 2.44 -37.10
C PRO A 642 -12.83 2.48 -38.63
N SER A 643 -13.91 2.70 -39.37
CA SER A 643 -13.87 2.96 -40.80
C SER A 643 -13.23 4.34 -41.03
N GLY A 644 -11.93 4.40 -41.28
CA GLY A 644 -11.26 5.69 -41.38
C GLY A 644 -9.80 5.65 -41.81
N ALA A 645 -9.52 5.02 -42.95
CA ALA A 645 -8.34 5.36 -43.74
C ALA A 645 -8.77 5.45 -45.20
N VAL A 646 -9.14 6.65 -45.63
CA VAL A 646 -9.20 7.00 -47.04
C VAL A 646 -7.78 6.81 -47.58
N LYS A 647 -7.60 5.84 -48.46
CA LYS A 647 -6.38 5.72 -49.27
C LYS A 647 -6.29 6.96 -50.15
N SER A 648 -5.14 7.62 -50.07
CA SER A 648 -4.51 8.58 -51.02
C SER A 648 -5.40 9.23 -52.08
#